data_AF-A0A396MSC2-F1
#
_entry.id   AF-A0A396MSC2-F1
#
_cell.length_a   1.000
_cell.length_b   1.000
_cell.length_c   1.000
_cell.angle_alpha   90.00
_cell.angle_beta   90.00
_cell.angle_gamma   90.00
#
_symmetry.space_group_name_H-M   'P 1'
#
loop_
_entity.id
_entity.type
_entity.pdbx_description
1 polymer ?
#
loop_
_entity_poly.entity_id
_entity_poly.type
_entity_poly.pdbx_seq_one_letter_code
_entity_poly.pdbx_strand_id
1 'polypeptide(L)'
;MEIKDILEPSEYESLNQFTPDDIEWINGRINTRRNGEPGIECVVRGKNNDGDYFKLTPEEIVRQYYAYKLITEYGYDKEQLSLEEPVLIAGKTIDTDKRIDIAVFDSEHKKIQMIIEVKRPRITNYHKNWEGEGSTPYQQMYSYCSQKKSQLGVLVNGVSTPEFYDFPYFENQLIIDRFPQNGEDIQEWKDKRRFTLKQLMQSDRLKTETLKDIILSVEQKFGANDSSEKAFEEIFKLIFSKLYDEKMSSRDADVIAIGQNEYNKTLNEIDDSKFRVLEFRVKEQDSLDDVYNKINELFQKAQKKWRGVFPDDSRIEMQKGALKSCVKELQNVKLFNSNLEVVDDAFEHLVNNNQKSDMGQYFTPRYVIDMCVKMLNPKENEKMIDTAAGSCGFPMHTIFHVWKQMNPDATNLFTTNERTAEETDYVQDNVFGIDFGENCVRVGRMLNIIAGDGHTNVLYLNSLDYKSWDSEFANNPLWAAKYSEGFHKLVDLSKNKRATEPKEKYQGFLFDVLMANPPFAGDLDNVEQIEPYDLGHKGGDPKEKLQNTVGRDILFIERNLNFLKPGGRMAIVLPQGRFNNTSDKYIREYILKQCRLLAVVGLHGNTFKNGKSGTGTKTSVLFVQKWTDDDCGYPNICPKPDADENGNIDYPIFFATMQEPSKDNSGDKIYVTETYVNWTSYKYTTVKLIIRKSDKMIISEEEYNQIINKENYDKVEKNIIYIRKLDEESVTEEEYLANKKAHKKKIVYEYKRKNDDAILTEEEYKEITKKSNYLIKIETITIPEEHKTEDGKTRFIKDLFVKKIGDLESHKKWILKNSIFVLKDNNDTENKKEISIVEWLSLDTDERALYKEDNILGDNNNDIISNEEYLNLPNDAQKFYLKAEDVVEYEERVKDTHNHIFVKHDLFNHDPKMKNINPNNIYSQNGIAEAFIKFAYDNKLSFAPTEEELNQIMHPENELPF
;
A
#
# COMPACT_ATOMS: atom_id res chain seq x y z
N MET A 1 -17.30 -10.02 39.71
CA MET A 1 -16.80 -8.98 38.80
C MET A 1 -15.68 -9.62 38.02
N GLU A 2 -15.78 -9.55 36.70
CA GLU A 2 -14.82 -10.06 35.74
C GLU A 2 -14.31 -8.90 34.88
N ILE A 3 -13.24 -9.12 34.11
CA ILE A 3 -12.67 -8.10 33.21
C ILE A 3 -13.70 -7.56 32.20
N LYS A 4 -14.64 -8.40 31.75
CA LYS A 4 -15.75 -8.01 30.86
C LYS A 4 -16.72 -7.00 31.50
N ASP A 5 -16.75 -6.92 32.84
CA ASP A 5 -17.59 -5.99 33.57
C ASP A 5 -16.90 -4.61 33.74
N ILE A 6 -15.59 -4.53 33.43
CA ILE A 6 -14.76 -3.32 33.59
C ILE A 6 -14.47 -2.64 32.26
N LEU A 7 -14.29 -3.44 31.20
CA LEU A 7 -14.03 -2.95 29.84
C LEU A 7 -15.33 -2.66 29.09
N GLU A 8 -15.28 -1.70 28.17
CA GLU A 8 -16.36 -1.54 27.18
C GLU A 8 -16.45 -2.82 26.32
N PRO A 9 -17.64 -3.23 25.84
CA PRO A 9 -17.79 -4.46 25.05
C PRO A 9 -16.84 -4.54 23.85
N SER A 10 -16.66 -3.43 23.13
CA SER A 10 -15.72 -3.32 22.01
C SER A 10 -14.25 -3.42 22.42
N GLU A 11 -13.89 -2.93 23.62
CA GLU A 11 -12.54 -3.09 24.18
C GLU A 11 -12.28 -4.55 24.58
N TYR A 12 -13.27 -5.21 25.19
CA TYR A 12 -13.15 -6.62 25.57
C TYR A 12 -13.02 -7.54 24.34
N GLU A 13 -13.84 -7.32 23.31
CA GLU A 13 -13.79 -8.08 22.06
C GLU A 13 -12.48 -7.88 21.27
N SER A 14 -11.75 -6.79 21.52
CA SER A 14 -10.49 -6.47 20.84
C SER A 14 -9.23 -6.93 21.58
N LEU A 15 -9.33 -7.57 22.76
CA LEU A 15 -8.19 -8.07 23.55
C LEU A 15 -7.48 -9.27 22.90
N ASN A 16 -6.86 -9.06 21.75
CA ASN A 16 -6.25 -10.12 20.94
C ASN A 16 -4.93 -10.66 21.53
N GLN A 17 -4.34 -9.98 22.52
CA GLN A 17 -3.11 -10.47 23.17
C GLN A 17 -3.40 -11.43 24.34
N PHE A 18 -4.64 -11.49 24.83
CA PHE A 18 -4.99 -12.26 26.02
C PHE A 18 -5.47 -13.65 25.62
N THR A 19 -4.84 -14.71 26.13
CA THR A 19 -5.38 -16.06 26.00
C THR A 19 -6.53 -16.27 26.99
N PRO A 20 -7.41 -17.27 26.79
CA PRO A 20 -8.45 -17.62 27.76
C PRO A 20 -7.89 -17.87 29.16
N ASP A 21 -6.72 -18.52 29.26
CA ASP A 21 -6.03 -18.78 30.53
C ASP A 21 -5.55 -17.48 31.19
N ASP A 22 -5.07 -16.51 30.41
CA ASP A 22 -4.67 -15.19 30.92
C ASP A 22 -5.89 -14.43 31.47
N ILE A 23 -7.03 -14.50 30.79
CA ILE A 23 -8.29 -13.89 31.21
C ILE A 23 -8.76 -14.50 32.54
N GLU A 24 -8.77 -15.82 32.63
CA GLU A 24 -9.18 -16.53 33.85
C GLU A 24 -8.24 -16.20 35.02
N TRP A 25 -6.93 -16.13 34.75
CA TRP A 25 -5.94 -15.77 35.76
C TRP A 25 -6.14 -14.37 36.33
N ILE A 26 -6.44 -13.37 35.49
CA ILE A 26 -6.74 -12.01 35.95
C ILE A 26 -8.05 -11.98 36.73
N ASN A 27 -9.10 -12.62 36.20
CA ASN A 27 -10.41 -12.71 36.86
C ASN A 27 -10.29 -13.27 38.29
N GLY A 28 -9.45 -14.28 38.49
CA GLY A 28 -9.19 -14.88 39.81
C GLY A 28 -8.56 -13.93 40.84
N ARG A 29 -8.06 -12.76 40.42
CA ARG A 29 -7.47 -11.74 41.29
C ARG A 29 -8.36 -10.52 41.51
N ILE A 30 -9.48 -10.42 40.79
CA ILE A 30 -10.43 -9.32 40.93
C ILE A 30 -11.20 -9.48 42.25
N ASN A 31 -11.22 -8.42 43.04
CA ASN A 31 -11.86 -8.36 44.34
C ASN A 31 -12.65 -7.05 44.47
N THR A 32 -13.46 -6.93 45.53
CA THR A 32 -14.17 -5.69 45.85
C THR A 32 -13.35 -4.88 46.84
N ARG A 33 -13.12 -3.60 46.54
CA ARG A 33 -12.43 -2.65 47.43
C ARG A 33 -13.31 -2.25 48.60
N ARG A 34 -12.73 -1.65 49.65
CA ARG A 34 -13.50 -1.20 50.83
C ARG A 34 -14.60 -0.18 50.53
N ASN A 35 -14.42 0.62 49.47
CA ASN A 35 -15.40 1.59 49.00
C ASN A 35 -16.48 0.99 48.08
N GLY A 36 -16.47 -0.33 47.85
CA GLY A 36 -17.40 -1.03 46.96
C GLY A 36 -17.01 -1.04 45.48
N GLU A 37 -15.96 -0.32 45.07
CA GLU A 37 -15.48 -0.33 43.69
C GLU A 37 -14.71 -1.62 43.34
N PRO A 38 -14.61 -1.98 42.04
CA PRO A 38 -13.74 -3.06 41.59
C PRO A 38 -12.26 -2.78 41.93
N GLY A 39 -11.57 -3.81 42.40
CA GLY A 39 -10.13 -3.78 42.64
C GLY A 39 -9.43 -5.08 42.29
N ILE A 40 -8.10 -5.06 42.31
CA ILE A 40 -7.27 -6.22 41.96
C ILE A 40 -6.13 -6.42 42.96
N GLU A 41 -5.82 -7.69 43.24
CA GLU A 41 -4.60 -8.07 43.94
C GLU A 41 -3.41 -8.07 42.97
N CYS A 42 -2.56 -7.05 43.09
CA CYS A 42 -1.44 -6.82 42.20
C CYS A 42 -0.44 -7.99 42.21
N VAL A 43 0.00 -8.45 41.04
CA VAL A 43 0.91 -9.59 40.92
C VAL A 43 2.28 -9.35 41.55
N VAL A 44 2.74 -8.09 41.49
CA VAL A 44 4.02 -7.62 42.05
C VAL A 44 3.84 -7.16 43.50
N ARG A 45 2.87 -6.28 43.77
CA ARG A 45 2.74 -5.56 45.05
C ARG A 45 1.77 -6.20 46.05
N GLY A 46 0.93 -7.15 45.63
CA GLY A 46 -0.16 -7.67 46.46
C GLY A 46 -1.24 -6.63 46.73
N LYS A 47 -1.52 -6.34 48.00
CA LYS A 47 -2.44 -5.29 48.46
C LYS A 47 -1.69 -3.97 48.68
N ASN A 48 -2.41 -2.85 48.64
CA ASN A 48 -1.83 -1.54 48.94
C ASN A 48 -1.48 -1.38 50.43
N ASN A 49 -0.83 -0.27 50.79
CA ASN A 49 -0.37 0.01 52.16
C ASN A 49 -1.51 0.05 53.20
N ASP A 50 -2.75 0.33 52.77
CA ASP A 50 -3.93 0.33 53.64
C ASP A 50 -4.54 -1.07 53.84
N GLY A 51 -3.95 -2.10 53.21
CA GLY A 51 -4.47 -3.47 53.18
C GLY A 51 -5.72 -3.63 52.32
N ASP A 52 -5.92 -2.76 51.33
CA ASP A 52 -7.00 -2.82 50.33
C ASP A 52 -6.46 -3.16 48.93
N TYR A 53 -7.35 -3.49 47.99
CA TYR A 53 -7.00 -3.81 46.60
C TYR A 53 -6.75 -2.54 45.77
N PHE A 54 -5.88 -2.63 44.76
CA PHE A 54 -5.63 -1.52 43.82
C PHE A 54 -6.86 -1.29 42.95
N LYS A 55 -7.16 -0.03 42.60
CA LYS A 55 -8.30 0.29 41.74
C LYS A 55 -8.14 -0.38 40.38
N LEU A 56 -9.15 -1.14 39.96
CA LEU A 56 -9.12 -1.84 38.69
C LEU A 56 -9.66 -0.94 37.58
N THR A 57 -8.76 -0.42 36.75
CA THR A 57 -9.08 0.36 35.54
C THR A 57 -8.79 -0.47 34.28
N PRO A 58 -9.31 -0.09 33.10
CA PRO A 58 -8.94 -0.71 31.82
C PRO A 58 -7.43 -0.82 31.60
N GLU A 59 -6.69 0.22 31.98
CA GLU A 59 -5.22 0.23 31.85
C GLU A 59 -4.54 -0.65 32.91
N GLU A 60 -5.06 -0.71 34.14
CA GLU A 60 -4.54 -1.59 35.18
C GLU A 60 -4.68 -3.07 34.80
N ILE A 61 -5.73 -3.45 34.06
CA ILE A 61 -5.87 -4.81 33.51
C ILE A 61 -4.69 -5.16 32.61
N VAL A 62 -4.35 -4.26 31.68
CA VAL A 62 -3.22 -4.42 30.76
C VAL A 62 -1.88 -4.43 31.53
N ARG A 63 -1.74 -3.55 32.54
CA ARG A 63 -0.55 -3.48 33.40
C ARG A 63 -0.32 -4.79 34.15
N GLN A 64 -1.38 -5.36 34.75
CA GLN A 64 -1.28 -6.64 35.45
C GLN A 64 -0.97 -7.81 34.51
N TYR A 65 -1.53 -7.80 33.29
CA TYR A 65 -1.24 -8.80 32.26
C TYR A 65 0.24 -8.81 31.86
N TYR A 66 0.82 -7.67 31.50
CA TYR A 66 2.24 -7.64 31.09
C TYR A 66 3.19 -7.90 32.25
N ALA A 67 2.88 -7.42 33.46
CA ALA A 67 3.66 -7.78 34.65
C ALA A 67 3.64 -9.30 34.91
N TYR A 68 2.49 -9.95 34.73
CA TYR A 68 2.35 -11.39 34.83
C TYR A 68 3.18 -12.12 33.77
N LYS A 69 3.06 -11.73 32.49
CA LYS A 69 3.82 -12.33 31.39
C LYS A 69 5.33 -12.23 31.61
N LEU A 70 5.83 -11.06 32.03
CA LEU A 70 7.24 -10.88 32.33
C LEU A 70 7.75 -11.89 33.37
N ILE A 71 6.94 -12.17 34.40
CA ILE A 71 7.31 -13.14 35.44
C ILE A 71 7.24 -14.58 34.91
N THR A 72 6.11 -14.97 34.32
CA THR A 72 5.85 -16.39 34.04
C THR A 72 6.44 -16.88 32.73
N GLU A 73 6.53 -16.02 31.72
CA GLU A 73 6.94 -16.40 30.37
C GLU A 73 8.38 -15.94 30.06
N TYR A 74 8.76 -14.77 30.58
CA TYR A 74 10.08 -14.18 30.34
C TYR A 74 11.05 -14.32 31.53
N GLY A 75 10.60 -14.98 32.61
CA GLY A 75 11.44 -15.39 33.74
C GLY A 75 11.97 -14.27 34.62
N TYR A 76 11.36 -13.08 34.59
CA TYR A 76 11.74 -11.97 35.48
C TYR A 76 11.28 -12.21 36.91
N ASP A 77 12.15 -11.93 37.88
CA ASP A 77 11.77 -11.99 39.29
C ASP A 77 10.86 -10.81 39.64
N LYS A 78 9.95 -10.99 40.62
CA LYS A 78 9.03 -9.92 41.06
C LYS A 78 9.80 -8.70 41.55
N GLU A 79 10.92 -8.93 42.19
CA GLU A 79 11.81 -7.91 42.71
C GLU A 79 12.42 -7.07 41.60
N GLN A 80 12.54 -7.58 40.36
CA GLN A 80 13.04 -6.80 39.22
C GLN A 80 11.99 -5.87 38.62
N LEU A 81 10.71 -5.99 39.02
CA LEU A 81 9.62 -5.18 38.48
C LEU A 81 9.19 -4.13 39.50
N SER A 82 9.22 -2.86 39.10
CA SER A 82 8.59 -1.77 39.86
C SER A 82 7.41 -1.19 39.08
N LEU A 83 6.25 -1.11 39.72
CA LEU A 83 5.04 -0.53 39.14
C LEU A 83 4.79 0.85 39.74
N GLU A 84 4.42 1.81 38.89
CA GLU A 84 4.26 3.24 39.27
C GLU A 84 5.57 3.84 39.82
N GLU A 85 6.68 3.57 39.14
CA GLU A 85 8.01 4.00 39.59
C GLU A 85 8.16 5.54 39.48
N PRO A 86 8.53 6.26 40.55
CA PRO A 86 8.68 7.71 40.53
C PRO A 86 9.72 8.22 39.53
N VAL A 87 9.40 9.35 38.90
CA VAL A 87 10.33 10.11 38.06
C VAL A 87 10.97 11.24 38.89
N LEU A 88 12.30 11.35 38.83
CA LEU A 88 13.07 12.38 39.54
C LEU A 88 13.41 13.52 38.59
N ILE A 89 13.00 14.75 38.91
CA ILE A 89 13.43 15.95 38.19
C ILE A 89 14.80 16.38 38.74
N ALA A 90 15.78 16.48 37.84
CA ALA A 90 17.12 17.01 38.12
C ALA A 90 17.82 16.40 39.36
N GLY A 91 17.52 15.13 39.67
CA GLY A 91 18.19 14.35 40.72
C GLY A 91 17.94 14.81 42.16
N LYS A 92 16.99 15.71 42.43
CA LYS A 92 16.73 16.23 43.79
C LYS A 92 15.26 16.35 44.19
N THR A 93 14.32 16.41 43.25
CA THR A 93 12.89 16.56 43.55
C THR A 93 12.09 15.49 42.83
N ILE A 94 11.22 14.77 43.55
CA ILE A 94 10.30 13.78 42.98
C ILE A 94 9.17 14.56 42.29
N ASP A 95 8.93 14.30 41.02
CA ASP A 95 7.69 14.72 40.37
C ASP A 95 6.61 13.76 40.82
N THR A 96 5.69 14.23 41.66
CA THR A 96 4.63 13.38 42.22
C THR A 96 3.60 12.96 41.17
N ASP A 97 3.53 13.70 40.06
CA ASP A 97 2.47 13.59 39.05
C ASP A 97 2.88 12.71 37.85
N LYS A 98 4.15 12.29 37.76
CA LYS A 98 4.65 11.42 36.68
C LYS A 98 5.27 10.13 37.21
N ARG A 99 4.72 9.01 36.75
CA ARG A 99 5.12 7.64 37.14
C ARG A 99 5.37 6.80 35.90
N ILE A 100 6.35 5.91 35.97
CA ILE A 100 6.56 4.88 34.95
C ILE A 100 5.65 3.69 35.29
N ASP A 101 4.83 3.25 34.33
CA ASP A 101 3.87 2.18 34.56
C ASP A 101 4.53 0.87 34.99
N ILE A 102 5.51 0.40 34.22
CA ILE A 102 6.33 -0.76 34.56
C ILE A 102 7.81 -0.44 34.26
N ALA A 103 8.63 -0.43 35.30
CA ALA A 103 10.08 -0.36 35.20
C ALA A 103 10.68 -1.74 35.47
N VAL A 104 11.51 -2.22 34.55
CA VAL A 104 12.21 -3.51 34.68
C VAL A 104 13.69 -3.24 34.95
N PHE A 105 14.16 -3.70 36.10
CA PHE A 105 15.53 -3.57 36.56
C PHE A 105 16.41 -4.74 36.10
N ASP A 106 17.71 -4.50 36.02
CA ASP A 106 18.71 -5.56 35.92
C ASP A 106 18.69 -6.48 37.16
N SER A 107 19.36 -7.63 37.07
CA SER A 107 19.39 -8.63 38.15
C SER A 107 20.01 -8.11 39.45
N GLU A 108 20.80 -7.03 39.38
CA GLU A 108 21.40 -6.37 40.56
C GLU A 108 20.52 -5.25 41.13
N HIS A 109 19.38 -4.96 40.50
CA HIS A 109 18.47 -3.88 40.86
C HIS A 109 19.12 -2.48 40.85
N LYS A 110 20.16 -2.27 40.04
CA LYS A 110 20.94 -1.04 39.96
C LYS A 110 20.46 -0.12 38.84
N LYS A 111 20.01 -0.68 37.73
CA LYS A 111 19.62 0.11 36.54
C LYS A 111 18.32 -0.39 35.95
N ILE A 112 17.45 0.55 35.56
CA ILE A 112 16.29 0.25 34.73
C ILE A 112 16.80 -0.08 33.33
N GLN A 113 16.62 -1.33 32.91
CA GLN A 113 17.01 -1.81 31.58
C GLN A 113 15.89 -1.61 30.55
N MET A 114 14.63 -1.70 31.00
CA MET A 114 13.46 -1.60 30.13
C MET A 114 12.35 -0.80 30.82
N ILE A 115 11.70 0.07 30.07
CA ILE A 115 10.55 0.86 30.48
C ILE A 115 9.37 0.51 29.59
N ILE A 116 8.24 0.16 30.20
CA ILE A 116 7.02 -0.21 29.48
C ILE A 116 5.94 0.79 29.88
N GLU A 117 5.44 1.51 28.89
CA GLU A 117 4.33 2.45 28.98
C GLU A 117 3.04 1.73 28.56
N VAL A 118 2.05 1.75 29.43
CA VAL A 118 0.81 0.97 29.30
C VAL A 118 -0.33 1.91 28.98
N LYS A 119 -1.16 1.55 27.99
CA LYS A 119 -2.39 2.29 27.67
C LYS A 119 -3.60 1.36 27.69
N ARG A 120 -4.78 1.94 27.83
CA ARG A 120 -6.05 1.18 27.75
C ARG A 120 -6.27 0.60 26.34
N PRO A 121 -7.05 -0.50 26.20
CA PRO A 121 -7.24 -1.21 24.93
C PRO A 121 -7.63 -0.36 23.72
N ARG A 122 -8.52 0.63 23.85
CA ARG A 122 -8.91 1.48 22.71
C ARG A 122 -7.79 2.36 22.12
N ILE A 123 -6.66 2.51 22.81
CA ILE A 123 -5.54 3.37 22.39
C ILE A 123 -4.63 2.57 21.46
N THR A 124 -4.91 2.59 20.16
CA THR A 124 -4.19 1.79 19.15
C THR A 124 -3.13 2.58 18.37
N ASN A 125 -3.06 3.91 18.53
CA ASN A 125 -2.06 4.76 17.89
C ASN A 125 -1.28 5.55 18.96
N TYR A 126 -0.05 5.13 19.22
CA TYR A 126 0.83 5.71 20.24
C TYR A 126 1.46 7.05 19.85
N HIS A 127 1.31 7.49 18.60
CA HIS A 127 1.83 8.77 18.09
C HIS A 127 0.75 9.85 17.99
N LYS A 128 -0.50 9.55 18.38
CA LYS A 128 -1.60 10.50 18.42
C LYS A 128 -1.82 11.02 19.84
N ASN A 129 -2.15 12.31 19.97
CA ASN A 129 -2.64 12.87 21.24
C ASN A 129 -4.10 12.46 21.43
N TRP A 130 -4.45 12.05 22.64
CA TRP A 130 -5.80 11.65 23.02
C TRP A 130 -6.44 12.71 23.92
N GLU A 131 -7.77 12.79 23.92
CA GLU A 131 -8.50 13.81 24.68
C GLU A 131 -8.10 13.79 26.17
N GLY A 132 -7.64 14.94 26.67
CA GLY A 132 -7.18 15.09 28.05
C GLY A 132 -5.68 14.89 28.28
N GLU A 133 -4.92 14.40 27.29
CA GLU A 133 -3.47 14.20 27.42
C GLU A 133 -2.64 15.27 26.69
N GLY A 134 -1.63 15.83 27.37
CA GLY A 134 -0.75 16.87 26.83
C GLY A 134 0.43 16.35 25.99
N SER A 135 0.61 15.03 25.91
CA SER A 135 1.68 14.37 25.15
C SER A 135 1.25 12.98 24.70
N THR A 136 1.76 12.52 23.56
CA THR A 136 1.49 11.16 23.03
C THR A 136 2.07 10.08 23.96
N PRO A 137 1.52 8.84 23.95
CA PRO A 137 2.13 7.71 24.65
C PRO A 137 3.61 7.50 24.30
N TYR A 138 3.96 7.62 23.01
CA TYR A 138 5.34 7.56 22.55
C TYR A 138 6.22 8.64 23.21
N GLN A 139 5.75 9.89 23.27
CA GLN A 139 6.50 10.99 23.92
C GLN A 139 6.68 10.77 25.42
N GLN A 140 5.71 10.15 26.10
CA GLN A 140 5.79 9.81 27.53
C GLN A 140 6.89 8.77 27.75
N MET A 141 6.80 7.63 27.06
CA MET A 141 7.81 6.56 27.06
C MET A 141 9.21 7.10 26.71
N TYR A 142 9.32 7.87 25.63
CA TYR A 142 10.59 8.47 25.18
C TYR A 142 11.23 9.34 26.26
N SER A 143 10.41 10.16 26.96
CA SER A 143 10.88 11.02 28.03
C SER A 143 11.46 10.20 29.19
N TYR A 144 10.75 9.15 29.62
CA TYR A 144 11.19 8.28 30.70
C TYR A 144 12.47 7.51 30.36
N CYS A 145 12.52 6.92 29.15
CA CYS A 145 13.68 6.23 28.63
C CYS A 145 14.93 7.13 28.56
N SER A 146 14.76 8.36 28.06
CA SER A 146 15.85 9.34 27.96
C SER A 146 16.39 9.75 29.33
N GLN A 147 15.51 9.96 30.31
CA GLN A 147 15.91 10.39 31.66
C GLN A 147 16.60 9.28 32.45
N LYS A 148 16.08 8.05 32.39
CA LYS A 148 16.61 6.89 33.14
C LYS A 148 17.72 6.16 32.38
N LYS A 149 17.94 6.49 31.11
CA LYS A 149 18.89 5.82 30.20
C LYS A 149 18.67 4.31 30.13
N SER A 150 17.40 3.90 30.03
CA SER A 150 17.04 2.51 29.77
C SER A 150 17.59 2.06 28.40
N GLN A 151 17.76 0.76 28.21
CA GLN A 151 18.22 0.20 26.94
C GLN A 151 17.06 -0.09 25.97
N LEU A 152 15.82 -0.15 26.49
CA LEU A 152 14.63 -0.51 25.76
C LEU A 152 13.43 0.29 26.27
N GLY A 153 12.65 0.84 25.35
CA GLY A 153 11.33 1.41 25.59
C GLY A 153 10.27 0.55 24.95
N VAL A 154 9.13 0.35 25.61
CA VAL A 154 8.05 -0.50 25.10
C VAL A 154 6.70 0.19 25.28
N LEU A 155 5.84 0.10 24.28
CA LEU A 155 4.46 0.57 24.32
C LEU A 155 3.50 -0.61 24.20
N VAL A 156 2.51 -0.70 25.09
CA VAL A 156 1.55 -1.81 25.13
C VAL A 156 0.13 -1.37 25.46
N ASN A 157 -0.87 -2.08 24.91
CA ASN A 157 -2.29 -1.82 25.14
C ASN A 157 -3.16 -3.09 25.28
N GLY A 158 -2.58 -4.28 25.12
CA GLY A 158 -3.31 -5.55 25.19
C GLY A 158 -4.12 -5.92 23.93
N VAL A 159 -4.09 -5.08 22.90
CA VAL A 159 -4.78 -5.26 21.62
C VAL A 159 -3.77 -5.48 20.50
N SER A 160 -2.83 -4.53 20.33
CA SER A 160 -1.74 -4.61 19.36
C SER A 160 -0.51 -5.30 19.95
N THR A 161 0.33 -5.85 19.08
CA THR A 161 1.64 -6.37 19.47
C THR A 161 2.49 -5.27 20.11
N PRO A 162 3.29 -5.57 21.16
CA PRO A 162 4.15 -4.58 21.80
C PRO A 162 5.06 -3.85 20.80
N GLU A 163 5.18 -2.53 20.94
CA GLU A 163 6.11 -1.74 20.11
C GLU A 163 7.38 -1.46 20.89
N PHE A 164 8.52 -1.93 20.38
CA PHE A 164 9.82 -1.82 21.03
C PHE A 164 10.63 -0.68 20.43
N TYR A 165 11.44 0.02 21.23
CA TYR A 165 12.25 1.17 20.81
C TYR A 165 13.65 1.14 21.43
N ASP A 166 14.67 1.48 20.64
CA ASP A 166 16.08 1.29 20.98
C ASP A 166 16.78 2.53 21.56
N PHE A 167 17.75 2.32 22.44
CA PHE A 167 18.69 3.35 22.91
C PHE A 167 19.93 3.41 21.99
N PRO A 168 20.51 4.59 21.67
CA PRO A 168 20.21 5.94 22.17
C PRO A 168 19.17 6.70 21.36
N TYR A 169 18.67 6.12 20.27
CA TYR A 169 17.76 6.75 19.33
C TYR A 169 16.40 6.06 19.35
N PHE A 170 15.59 6.40 20.37
CA PHE A 170 14.25 5.82 20.57
C PHE A 170 13.23 6.22 19.50
N GLU A 171 13.66 6.91 18.45
CA GLU A 171 12.88 7.25 17.25
C GLU A 171 12.67 6.04 16.33
N ASN A 172 13.53 5.02 16.43
CA ASN A 172 13.44 3.82 15.61
C ASN A 172 12.68 2.72 16.34
N GLN A 173 11.45 2.44 15.89
CA GLN A 173 10.72 1.25 16.32
C GLN A 173 11.47 -0.02 15.87
N LEU A 174 11.76 -0.90 16.81
CA LEU A 174 12.25 -2.25 16.59
C LEU A 174 11.07 -3.14 16.22
N ILE A 175 11.05 -3.68 15.00
CA ILE A 175 10.05 -4.69 14.60
C ILE A 175 10.49 -6.06 15.14
N ILE A 176 10.16 -6.28 16.41
CA ILE A 176 10.34 -7.48 17.22
C ILE A 176 9.01 -7.71 17.97
N ASP A 177 8.65 -8.96 18.26
CA ASP A 177 7.32 -9.34 18.76
C ASP A 177 7.32 -10.01 20.14
N ARG A 178 8.50 -10.15 20.79
CA ARG A 178 8.65 -10.72 22.14
C ARG A 178 9.50 -9.86 23.05
N PHE A 179 9.33 -9.96 24.36
CA PHE A 179 10.28 -9.37 25.31
C PHE A 179 11.62 -10.15 25.35
N PRO A 180 12.73 -9.52 25.76
CA PRO A 180 13.94 -10.25 26.12
C PRO A 180 13.69 -11.19 27.31
N GLN A 181 14.34 -12.34 27.32
CA GLN A 181 14.31 -13.25 28.48
C GLN A 181 15.15 -12.67 29.63
N ASN A 182 14.84 -13.00 30.88
CA ASN A 182 15.66 -12.58 32.01
C ASN A 182 17.09 -13.11 31.89
N GLY A 183 18.08 -12.22 31.97
CA GLY A 183 19.49 -12.53 31.75
C GLY A 183 19.91 -12.64 30.27
N GLU A 184 19.00 -12.50 29.30
CA GLU A 184 19.35 -12.37 27.88
C GLU A 184 20.01 -11.00 27.66
N ASP A 185 21.17 -10.97 27.01
CA ASP A 185 21.83 -9.72 26.68
C ASP A 185 20.95 -8.94 25.69
N ILE A 186 20.54 -7.72 26.06
CA ILE A 186 19.60 -6.92 25.26
C ILE A 186 20.19 -6.57 23.88
N GLN A 187 21.51 -6.39 23.77
CA GLN A 187 22.15 -6.13 22.49
C GLN A 187 22.14 -7.40 21.62
N GLU A 188 22.48 -8.55 22.20
CA GLU A 188 22.41 -9.83 21.53
C GLU A 188 20.98 -10.21 21.14
N TRP A 189 19.98 -9.92 21.97
CA TRP A 189 18.55 -10.08 21.67
C TRP A 189 18.12 -9.24 20.46
N LYS A 190 18.56 -7.98 20.39
CA LYS A 190 18.37 -7.10 19.21
C LYS A 190 19.09 -7.65 17.97
N ASP A 191 20.30 -8.19 18.15
CA ASP A 191 21.18 -8.63 17.07
C ASP A 191 20.85 -10.04 16.52
N LYS A 192 20.29 -10.90 17.37
CA LYS A 192 19.73 -12.24 17.07
C LYS A 192 18.34 -12.17 16.44
N ARG A 193 17.84 -10.97 16.14
CA ARG A 193 16.59 -10.76 15.42
C ARG A 193 16.52 -11.66 14.19
N ARG A 194 15.65 -12.66 14.27
CA ARG A 194 15.32 -13.51 13.14
C ARG A 194 14.43 -12.69 12.23
N PHE A 195 14.98 -12.31 11.09
CA PHE A 195 14.21 -11.67 10.04
C PHE A 195 13.80 -12.78 9.05
N THR A 196 12.63 -13.37 9.27
CA THR A 196 12.08 -14.44 8.44
C THR A 196 11.13 -13.87 7.39
N LEU A 197 10.56 -14.74 6.56
CA LEU A 197 9.55 -14.34 5.59
C LEU A 197 8.34 -13.66 6.26
N LYS A 198 7.95 -14.07 7.48
CA LYS A 198 6.87 -13.44 8.25
C LYS A 198 7.17 -11.97 8.52
N GLN A 199 8.36 -11.65 9.04
CA GLN A 199 8.74 -10.27 9.31
C GLN A 199 8.86 -9.44 8.02
N LEU A 200 9.36 -10.03 6.93
CA LEU A 200 9.37 -9.35 5.63
C LEU A 200 7.96 -9.00 5.18
N MET A 201 6.99 -9.92 5.29
CA MET A 201 5.58 -9.68 4.96
C MET A 201 4.94 -8.62 5.86
N GLN A 202 5.33 -8.53 7.13
CA GLN A 202 4.84 -7.51 8.05
C GLN A 202 5.41 -6.12 7.69
N SER A 203 6.72 -6.03 7.49
CA SER A 203 7.45 -4.76 7.24
C SER A 203 7.56 -4.37 5.77
N ASP A 204 6.82 -5.03 4.88
CA ASP A 204 6.92 -4.83 3.44
C ASP A 204 6.59 -3.38 3.05
N ARG A 205 7.60 -2.68 2.51
CA ARG A 205 7.46 -1.29 2.06
C ARG A 205 6.49 -1.13 0.89
N LEU A 206 6.23 -2.18 0.12
CA LEU A 206 5.30 -2.12 -1.01
C LEU A 206 3.84 -1.96 -0.59
N LYS A 207 3.54 -2.02 0.71
CA LYS A 207 2.24 -1.62 1.27
C LYS A 207 1.99 -0.11 1.17
N THR A 208 3.04 0.71 1.13
CA THR A 208 2.98 2.17 1.15
C THR A 208 3.74 2.85 0.02
N GLU A 209 4.65 2.15 -0.65
CA GLU A 209 5.52 2.67 -1.71
C GLU A 209 5.39 1.84 -2.99
N THR A 210 5.78 2.40 -4.15
CA THR A 210 5.84 1.63 -5.40
C THR A 210 7.24 1.04 -5.61
N LEU A 211 7.34 -0.13 -6.23
CA LEU A 211 8.66 -0.72 -6.51
C LEU A 211 9.48 0.15 -7.45
N LYS A 212 8.85 0.85 -8.40
CA LYS A 212 9.53 1.80 -9.29
C LYS A 212 10.24 2.89 -8.50
N ASP A 213 9.58 3.50 -7.51
CA ASP A 213 10.17 4.54 -6.67
C ASP A 213 11.35 4.00 -5.84
N ILE A 214 11.22 2.77 -5.35
CA ILE A 214 12.28 2.08 -4.62
C ILE A 214 13.48 1.82 -5.54
N ILE A 215 13.27 1.33 -6.76
CA ILE A 215 14.35 1.10 -7.74
C ILE A 215 15.03 2.42 -8.12
N LEU A 216 14.26 3.50 -8.32
CA LEU A 216 14.83 4.84 -8.55
C LEU A 216 15.70 5.30 -7.36
N SER A 217 15.26 5.05 -6.13
CA SER A 217 16.03 5.34 -4.91
C SER A 217 17.32 4.51 -4.85
N VAL A 218 17.27 3.24 -5.26
CA VAL A 218 18.46 2.37 -5.39
C VAL A 218 19.42 2.91 -6.45
N GLU A 219 18.93 3.27 -7.64
CA GLU A 219 19.72 3.88 -8.72
C GLU A 219 20.41 5.17 -8.25
N GLN A 220 19.69 6.03 -7.53
CA GLN A 220 20.24 7.27 -6.98
C GLN A 220 21.35 6.99 -5.95
N LYS A 221 21.13 6.04 -5.03
CA LYS A 221 22.12 5.64 -4.03
C LYS A 221 23.36 5.00 -4.66
N PHE A 222 23.17 4.25 -5.73
CA PHE A 222 24.24 3.69 -6.54
C PHE A 222 25.04 4.79 -7.23
N GLY A 223 24.38 5.66 -8.01
CA GLY A 223 25.04 6.72 -8.78
C GLY A 223 25.71 7.80 -7.92
N ALA A 224 25.33 7.95 -6.65
CA ALA A 224 26.03 8.81 -5.70
C ALA A 224 27.43 8.29 -5.32
N ASN A 225 27.68 6.99 -5.48
CA ASN A 225 28.87 6.31 -4.96
C ASN A 225 29.61 5.46 -6.00
N ASP A 226 29.06 5.30 -7.21
CA ASP A 226 29.61 4.42 -8.24
C ASP A 226 29.29 4.92 -9.66
N SER A 227 29.91 4.30 -10.68
CA SER A 227 29.73 4.68 -12.09
C SER A 227 28.37 4.23 -12.63
N SER A 228 27.61 5.16 -13.21
CA SER A 228 26.31 4.89 -13.85
C SER A 228 26.38 3.84 -14.95
N GLU A 229 27.53 3.65 -15.61
CA GLU A 229 27.70 2.63 -16.66
C GLU A 229 27.55 1.20 -16.15
N LYS A 230 27.75 0.97 -14.84
CA LYS A 230 27.58 -0.33 -14.19
C LYS A 230 26.21 -0.52 -13.53
N ALA A 231 25.35 0.52 -13.55
CA ALA A 231 24.13 0.54 -12.75
C ALA A 231 23.20 -0.63 -13.04
N PHE A 232 22.96 -0.92 -14.33
CA PHE A 232 22.15 -2.07 -14.72
C PHE A 232 22.65 -3.37 -14.12
N GLU A 233 23.91 -3.72 -14.41
CA GLU A 233 24.50 -5.00 -14.03
C GLU A 233 24.48 -5.19 -12.52
N GLU A 234 24.92 -4.19 -11.77
CA GLU A 234 25.05 -4.32 -10.32
C GLU A 234 23.69 -4.32 -9.61
N ILE A 235 22.74 -3.46 -10.03
CA ILE A 235 21.39 -3.46 -9.47
C ILE A 235 20.67 -4.77 -9.82
N PHE A 236 20.85 -5.27 -11.04
CA PHE A 236 20.29 -6.55 -11.46
C PHE A 236 20.84 -7.72 -10.63
N LYS A 237 22.15 -7.75 -10.31
CA LYS A 237 22.74 -8.73 -9.39
C LYS A 237 22.12 -8.67 -7.99
N LEU A 238 21.83 -7.47 -7.46
CA LEU A 238 21.17 -7.30 -6.16
C LEU A 238 19.74 -7.85 -6.16
N ILE A 239 18.95 -7.49 -7.17
CA ILE A 239 17.57 -7.96 -7.29
C ILE A 239 17.54 -9.48 -7.45
N PHE A 240 18.41 -10.03 -8.30
CA PHE A 240 18.57 -11.47 -8.49
C PHE A 240 18.92 -12.20 -7.18
N SER A 241 19.86 -11.64 -6.40
CA SER A 241 20.25 -12.20 -5.09
C SER A 241 19.11 -12.16 -4.08
N LYS A 242 18.33 -11.07 -4.09
CA LYS A 242 17.18 -10.89 -3.21
C LYS A 242 16.03 -11.84 -3.54
N LEU A 243 15.70 -11.98 -4.82
CA LEU A 243 14.71 -12.96 -5.29
C LEU A 243 15.12 -14.38 -4.88
N TYR A 244 16.40 -14.72 -5.02
CA TYR A 244 16.90 -16.02 -4.56
C TYR A 244 16.69 -16.22 -3.06
N ASP A 245 17.05 -15.24 -2.24
CA ASP A 245 16.88 -15.29 -0.78
C ASP A 245 15.43 -15.49 -0.35
N GLU A 246 14.49 -14.79 -1.00
CA GLU A 246 13.05 -14.97 -0.79
C GLU A 246 12.60 -16.37 -1.25
N LYS A 247 12.99 -16.82 -2.46
CA LYS A 247 12.61 -18.13 -3.00
C LYS A 247 13.10 -19.29 -2.13
N MET A 248 14.23 -19.16 -1.45
CA MET A 248 14.71 -20.19 -0.52
C MET A 248 13.81 -20.36 0.72
N SER A 249 12.83 -19.47 0.92
CA SER A 249 11.82 -19.54 1.97
C SER A 249 10.46 -20.07 1.45
N SER A 250 10.44 -20.78 0.31
CA SER A 250 9.20 -21.33 -0.29
C SER A 250 8.38 -22.16 0.70
N ARG A 251 9.03 -23.03 1.48
CA ARG A 251 8.35 -23.86 2.50
C ARG A 251 7.73 -23.02 3.62
N ASP A 252 8.38 -21.93 4.00
CA ASP A 252 7.85 -21.01 5.01
C ASP A 252 6.61 -20.30 4.45
N ALA A 253 6.62 -19.96 3.16
CA ALA A 253 5.47 -19.40 2.45
C ALA A 253 4.29 -20.39 2.38
N ASP A 254 4.56 -21.67 2.14
CA ASP A 254 3.52 -22.71 2.13
C ASP A 254 2.88 -22.88 3.52
N VAL A 255 3.70 -22.88 4.59
CA VAL A 255 3.19 -22.92 5.98
C VAL A 255 2.32 -21.71 6.27
N ILE A 256 2.72 -20.52 5.82
CA ILE A 256 1.92 -19.30 5.96
C ILE A 256 0.59 -19.46 5.22
N ALA A 257 0.62 -19.83 3.94
CA ALA A 257 -0.57 -19.97 3.10
C ALA A 257 -1.56 -20.99 3.67
N ILE A 258 -1.08 -22.15 4.13
CA ILE A 258 -1.91 -23.16 4.79
C ILE A 258 -2.54 -22.58 6.07
N GLY A 259 -1.74 -21.90 6.90
CA GLY A 259 -2.23 -21.25 8.12
C GLY A 259 -3.36 -20.25 7.86
N GLN A 260 -3.23 -19.42 6.82
CA GLN A 260 -4.22 -18.41 6.46
C GLN A 260 -5.45 -19.00 5.77
N ASN A 261 -5.26 -19.91 4.82
CA ASN A 261 -6.35 -20.39 3.97
C ASN A 261 -7.14 -21.54 4.62
N GLU A 262 -6.47 -22.50 5.25
CA GLU A 262 -7.13 -23.68 5.83
C GLU A 262 -7.53 -23.47 7.30
N TYR A 263 -6.74 -22.71 8.05
CA TYR A 263 -6.94 -22.52 9.50
C TYR A 263 -7.41 -21.10 9.86
N ASN A 264 -7.64 -20.23 8.87
CA ASN A 264 -8.09 -18.84 9.04
C ASN A 264 -7.25 -18.03 10.05
N LYS A 265 -5.94 -18.32 10.15
CA LYS A 265 -5.02 -17.59 11.01
C LYS A 265 -4.62 -16.28 10.36
N THR A 266 -4.53 -15.23 11.14
CA THR A 266 -3.86 -13.99 10.77
C THR A 266 -2.35 -14.22 10.65
N LEU A 267 -1.66 -13.35 9.90
CA LEU A 267 -0.20 -13.43 9.75
C LEU A 267 0.54 -13.43 11.10
N ASN A 268 -0.02 -12.75 12.10
CA ASN A 268 0.59 -12.63 13.43
C ASN A 268 0.54 -13.95 14.22
N GLU A 269 -0.49 -14.77 14.02
CA GLU A 269 -0.71 -16.06 14.70
C GLU A 269 0.12 -17.21 14.14
N ILE A 270 0.88 -16.96 13.07
CA ILE A 270 1.75 -17.97 12.46
C ILE A 270 3.05 -18.05 13.24
N ASP A 271 3.39 -19.27 13.69
CA ASP A 271 4.67 -19.58 14.33
C ASP A 271 5.79 -19.66 13.28
N ASP A 272 6.71 -18.69 13.32
CA ASP A 272 7.88 -18.62 12.45
C ASP A 272 9.17 -19.08 13.15
N SER A 273 9.06 -19.71 14.34
CA SER A 273 10.21 -20.23 15.10
C SER A 273 11.02 -21.28 14.32
N LYS A 274 10.48 -21.87 13.26
CA LYS A 274 11.21 -22.80 12.38
C LYS A 274 11.56 -22.22 11.01
N PHE A 275 11.14 -20.98 10.73
CA PHE A 275 11.36 -20.36 9.43
C PHE A 275 12.83 -20.01 9.22
N ARG A 276 13.22 -20.00 7.94
CA ARG A 276 14.55 -19.58 7.50
C ARG A 276 14.74 -18.10 7.79
N VAL A 277 15.96 -17.76 8.22
CA VAL A 277 16.38 -16.36 8.34
C VAL A 277 16.87 -15.85 6.99
N LEU A 278 16.33 -14.72 6.55
CA LEU A 278 16.71 -14.06 5.31
C LEU A 278 18.12 -13.45 5.41
N GLU A 279 18.92 -13.66 4.37
CA GLU A 279 20.32 -13.24 4.29
C GLU A 279 20.48 -11.86 3.61
N PHE A 280 19.56 -11.43 2.75
CA PHE A 280 19.64 -10.15 2.04
C PHE A 280 19.31 -8.97 2.95
N ARG A 281 20.24 -8.60 3.83
CA ARG A 281 20.05 -7.56 4.86
C ARG A 281 21.37 -6.99 5.35
N VAL A 282 21.35 -5.72 5.73
CA VAL A 282 22.42 -5.03 6.48
C VAL A 282 22.03 -4.89 7.95
N LYS A 283 22.96 -5.20 8.86
CA LYS A 283 22.88 -4.84 10.28
C LYS A 283 23.76 -3.62 10.57
N GLU A 284 23.46 -2.86 11.62
CA GLU A 284 24.18 -1.61 11.92
C GLU A 284 25.65 -1.87 12.30
N GLN A 285 25.92 -2.99 12.97
CA GLN A 285 27.27 -3.47 13.32
C GLN A 285 28.05 -4.07 12.15
N ASP A 286 27.40 -4.38 11.01
CA ASP A 286 28.10 -5.01 9.89
C ASP A 286 29.10 -4.01 9.29
N SER A 287 30.36 -4.44 9.20
CA SER A 287 31.38 -3.69 8.47
C SER A 287 31.08 -3.72 6.97
N LEU A 288 31.70 -2.82 6.21
CA LEU A 288 31.57 -2.80 4.74
C LEU A 288 32.03 -4.11 4.10
N ASP A 289 33.02 -4.78 4.71
CA ASP A 289 33.53 -6.09 4.27
C ASP A 289 32.53 -7.21 4.55
N ASP A 290 31.88 -7.20 5.73
CA ASP A 290 30.89 -8.22 6.09
C ASP A 290 29.70 -8.18 5.15
N VAL A 291 29.18 -6.98 4.86
CA VAL A 291 28.08 -6.80 3.90
C VAL A 291 28.48 -7.29 2.52
N TYR A 292 29.69 -6.94 2.06
CA TYR A 292 30.18 -7.38 0.76
C TYR A 292 30.25 -8.91 0.65
N ASN A 293 30.93 -9.55 1.60
CA ASN A 293 31.12 -11.00 1.59
C ASN A 293 29.77 -11.72 1.61
N LYS A 294 28.87 -11.31 2.51
CA LYS A 294 27.54 -11.91 2.67
C LYS A 294 26.69 -11.82 1.40
N ILE A 295 26.58 -10.63 0.82
CA ILE A 295 25.71 -10.41 -0.36
C ILE A 295 26.33 -11.01 -1.62
N ASN A 296 27.66 -11.00 -1.75
CA ASN A 296 28.36 -11.64 -2.86
C ASN A 296 28.29 -13.19 -2.76
N GLU A 297 28.35 -13.77 -1.57
CA GLU A 297 28.11 -15.21 -1.36
C GLU A 297 26.68 -15.59 -1.71
N LEU A 298 25.70 -14.79 -1.29
CA LEU A 298 24.28 -14.99 -1.63
C LEU A 298 24.06 -14.91 -3.15
N PHE A 299 24.69 -13.94 -3.83
CA PHE A 299 24.70 -13.84 -5.29
C PHE A 299 25.28 -15.10 -5.96
N GLN A 300 26.43 -15.60 -5.49
CA GLN A 300 27.04 -16.82 -6.04
C GLN A 300 26.16 -18.06 -5.83
N LYS A 301 25.48 -18.18 -4.66
CA LYS A 301 24.49 -19.23 -4.42
C LYS A 301 23.34 -19.15 -5.45
N ALA A 302 22.84 -17.94 -5.71
CA ALA A 302 21.81 -17.68 -6.72
C ALA A 302 22.28 -18.11 -8.12
N GLN A 303 23.47 -17.68 -8.55
CA GLN A 303 24.04 -18.06 -9.86
C GLN A 303 24.16 -19.57 -10.03
N LYS A 304 24.59 -20.28 -8.98
CA LYS A 304 24.73 -21.74 -9.02
C LYS A 304 23.38 -22.45 -9.19
N LYS A 305 22.32 -21.92 -8.57
CA LYS A 305 20.95 -22.46 -8.67
C LYS A 305 20.30 -22.08 -10.00
N TRP A 306 20.56 -20.88 -10.49
CA TRP A 306 19.92 -20.23 -11.63
C TRP A 306 20.96 -19.91 -12.70
N ARG A 307 21.49 -20.98 -13.31
CA ARG A 307 22.58 -20.89 -14.29
C ARG A 307 22.13 -20.18 -15.56
N GLY A 308 23.09 -19.60 -16.28
CA GLY A 308 22.84 -19.00 -17.60
C GLY A 308 22.29 -17.57 -17.58
N VAL A 309 21.90 -17.02 -16.41
CA VAL A 309 21.52 -15.60 -16.28
C VAL A 309 22.75 -14.70 -16.21
N PHE A 310 23.81 -15.13 -15.53
CA PHE A 310 25.09 -14.41 -15.42
C PHE A 310 26.25 -15.37 -15.75
N PRO A 311 27.40 -14.87 -16.22
CA PRO A 311 28.64 -15.66 -16.29
C PRO A 311 29.03 -16.26 -14.93
N ASP A 312 29.51 -17.50 -14.90
CA ASP A 312 29.80 -18.26 -13.66
C ASP A 312 30.87 -17.60 -12.75
N ASP A 313 31.75 -16.80 -13.34
CA ASP A 313 32.81 -16.04 -12.66
C ASP A 313 32.38 -14.65 -12.20
N SER A 314 31.16 -14.22 -12.52
CA SER A 314 30.66 -12.89 -12.14
C SER A 314 30.65 -12.72 -10.62
N ARG A 315 30.96 -11.52 -10.17
CA ARG A 315 30.91 -11.10 -8.77
C ARG A 315 30.21 -9.76 -8.66
N ILE A 316 29.85 -9.36 -7.45
CA ILE A 316 29.46 -7.99 -7.18
C ILE A 316 30.70 -7.10 -7.29
N GLU A 317 30.64 -6.10 -8.16
CA GLU A 317 31.72 -5.14 -8.43
C GLU A 317 31.41 -3.73 -7.90
N MET A 318 30.30 -3.57 -7.17
CA MET A 318 29.95 -2.32 -6.50
C MET A 318 31.00 -1.89 -5.47
N GLN A 319 31.20 -0.59 -5.34
CA GLN A 319 31.86 -0.05 -4.14
C GLN A 319 31.10 -0.47 -2.87
N LYS A 320 31.82 -0.91 -1.83
CA LYS A 320 31.20 -1.49 -0.63
C LYS A 320 30.22 -0.55 0.09
N GLY A 321 30.50 0.77 0.07
CA GLY A 321 29.58 1.79 0.60
C GLY A 321 28.28 1.91 -0.21
N ALA A 322 28.38 1.84 -1.55
CA ALA A 322 27.23 1.80 -2.46
C ALA A 322 26.40 0.54 -2.22
N LEU A 323 27.06 -0.62 -2.12
CA LEU A 323 26.43 -1.91 -1.82
C LEU A 323 25.64 -1.86 -0.51
N LYS A 324 26.25 -1.42 0.59
CA LYS A 324 25.58 -1.29 1.90
C LYS A 324 24.34 -0.38 1.80
N SER A 325 24.45 0.74 1.07
CA SER A 325 23.34 1.69 0.89
C SER A 325 22.19 1.12 0.05
N CYS A 326 22.50 0.41 -1.02
CA CYS A 326 21.51 -0.21 -1.91
C CYS A 326 20.80 -1.39 -1.23
N VAL A 327 21.53 -2.25 -0.51
CA VAL A 327 20.94 -3.36 0.24
C VAL A 327 20.03 -2.84 1.35
N LYS A 328 20.42 -1.76 2.06
CA LYS A 328 19.57 -1.12 3.08
C LYS A 328 18.25 -0.61 2.50
N GLU A 329 18.24 -0.15 1.25
CA GLU A 329 17.03 0.28 0.55
C GLU A 329 16.12 -0.89 0.18
N LEU A 330 16.69 -2.00 -0.30
CA LEU A 330 15.94 -3.15 -0.80
C LEU A 330 15.53 -4.18 0.27
N GLN A 331 16.19 -4.24 1.44
CA GLN A 331 16.04 -5.36 2.39
C GLN A 331 14.62 -5.56 2.97
N ASN A 332 13.78 -4.52 3.03
CA ASN A 332 12.41 -4.59 3.56
C ASN A 332 11.33 -4.56 2.46
N VAL A 333 11.70 -4.93 1.23
CA VAL A 333 10.81 -4.94 0.06
C VAL A 333 10.49 -6.40 -0.25
N LYS A 334 9.24 -6.82 -0.38
CA LYS A 334 8.93 -8.21 -0.74
C LYS A 334 8.73 -8.32 -2.25
N LEU A 335 9.68 -8.89 -2.97
CA LEU A 335 9.59 -8.95 -4.44
C LEU A 335 8.59 -10.01 -4.91
N PHE A 336 8.51 -11.15 -4.23
CA PHE A 336 7.49 -12.17 -4.52
C PHE A 336 6.10 -11.78 -4.01
N ASN A 337 5.05 -12.27 -4.66
CA ASN A 337 3.65 -11.97 -4.35
C ASN A 337 3.30 -10.47 -4.43
N SER A 338 4.17 -9.67 -5.06
CA SER A 338 3.87 -8.30 -5.49
C SER A 338 3.13 -8.32 -6.81
N ASN A 339 2.37 -7.25 -7.12
CA ASN A 339 1.72 -7.10 -8.41
C ASN A 339 2.78 -7.24 -9.52
N LEU A 340 2.57 -8.19 -10.43
CA LEU A 340 3.47 -8.43 -11.56
C LEU A 340 3.75 -7.15 -12.33
N GLU A 341 2.73 -6.32 -12.55
CA GLU A 341 2.89 -5.05 -13.26
C GLU A 341 3.91 -4.14 -12.58
N VAL A 342 3.96 -4.16 -11.24
CA VAL A 342 4.89 -3.35 -10.44
C VAL A 342 6.32 -3.89 -10.54
N VAL A 343 6.46 -5.22 -10.56
CA VAL A 343 7.75 -5.91 -10.74
C VAL A 343 8.30 -5.69 -12.14
N ASP A 344 7.46 -5.89 -13.15
CA ASP A 344 7.85 -5.78 -14.56
C ASP A 344 8.10 -4.32 -14.96
N ASP A 345 7.27 -3.36 -14.54
CA ASP A 345 7.51 -1.93 -14.76
C ASP A 345 8.90 -1.48 -14.23
N ALA A 346 9.30 -2.03 -13.09
CA ALA A 346 10.59 -1.72 -12.48
C ALA A 346 11.76 -2.31 -13.27
N PHE A 347 11.62 -3.52 -13.82
CA PHE A 347 12.62 -4.12 -14.70
C PHE A 347 12.67 -3.46 -16.08
N GLU A 348 11.51 -3.13 -16.66
CA GLU A 348 11.44 -2.35 -17.90
C GLU A 348 12.18 -1.02 -17.75
N HIS A 349 11.98 -0.32 -16.63
CA HIS A 349 12.70 0.92 -16.33
C HIS A 349 14.22 0.72 -16.30
N LEU A 350 14.70 -0.33 -15.61
CA LEU A 350 16.13 -0.67 -15.55
C LEU A 350 16.72 -1.00 -16.93
N VAL A 351 15.99 -1.72 -17.79
CA VAL A 351 16.45 -2.05 -19.15
C VAL A 351 16.44 -0.82 -20.05
N ASN A 352 15.38 0.00 -20.01
CA ASN A 352 15.21 1.18 -20.86
C ASN A 352 16.27 2.25 -20.63
N ASN A 353 16.69 2.50 -19.38
CA ASN A 353 17.71 3.51 -19.08
C ASN A 353 19.09 3.17 -19.68
N ASN A 354 19.32 1.89 -20.02
CA ASN A 354 20.60 1.39 -20.53
C ASN A 354 20.57 1.07 -22.03
N GLN A 355 19.41 1.18 -22.69
CA GLN A 355 19.28 1.03 -24.13
C GLN A 355 19.12 2.40 -24.79
N LYS A 356 19.90 2.67 -25.84
CA LYS A 356 19.75 3.91 -26.63
C LYS A 356 18.39 3.88 -27.33
N SER A 357 17.59 4.92 -27.10
CA SER A 357 16.24 5.13 -27.66
C SER A 357 16.14 5.03 -29.19
N ASP A 358 17.27 5.15 -29.89
CA ASP A 358 17.36 5.24 -31.35
C ASP A 358 17.05 3.91 -32.07
N MET A 359 16.93 2.77 -31.36
CA MET A 359 16.75 1.43 -31.97
C MET A 359 15.28 1.03 -32.20
N GLY A 360 14.32 1.87 -31.79
CA GLY A 360 12.87 1.61 -31.95
C GLY A 360 12.36 0.39 -31.19
N GLN A 361 13.03 0.02 -30.11
CA GLN A 361 12.63 -1.04 -29.19
C GLN A 361 11.69 -0.46 -28.14
N TYR A 362 10.47 -0.98 -28.07
CA TYR A 362 9.44 -0.54 -27.13
C TYR A 362 8.87 -1.76 -26.41
N PHE A 363 8.78 -1.68 -25.09
CA PHE A 363 8.07 -2.69 -24.32
C PHE A 363 6.57 -2.64 -24.61
N THR A 364 5.96 -3.82 -24.73
CA THR A 364 4.52 -3.95 -24.92
C THR A 364 3.81 -3.66 -23.60
N PRO A 365 2.88 -2.69 -23.54
CA PRO A 365 2.13 -2.45 -22.31
C PRO A 365 1.37 -3.70 -21.87
N ARG A 366 1.33 -3.96 -20.57
CA ARG A 366 0.78 -5.18 -19.97
C ARG A 366 -0.67 -5.45 -20.36
N TYR A 367 -1.51 -4.42 -20.33
CA TYR A 367 -2.89 -4.53 -20.79
C TYR A 367 -3.02 -4.89 -22.29
N VAL A 368 -2.05 -4.56 -23.14
CA VAL A 368 -2.06 -5.04 -24.53
C VAL A 368 -1.67 -6.52 -24.59
N ILE A 369 -0.68 -6.94 -23.79
CA ILE A 369 -0.27 -8.35 -23.66
C ILE A 369 -1.46 -9.19 -23.20
N ASP A 370 -2.11 -8.82 -22.10
CA ASP A 370 -3.25 -9.54 -21.53
C ASP A 370 -4.42 -9.64 -22.51
N MET A 371 -4.73 -8.57 -23.24
CA MET A 371 -5.72 -8.61 -24.31
C MET A 371 -5.38 -9.69 -25.34
N CYS A 372 -4.13 -9.74 -25.81
CA CYS A 372 -3.70 -10.73 -26.80
C CYS A 372 -3.78 -12.16 -26.27
N VAL A 373 -3.31 -12.38 -25.03
CA VAL A 373 -3.34 -13.70 -24.37
C VAL A 373 -4.79 -14.16 -24.18
N LYS A 374 -5.67 -13.29 -23.67
CA LYS A 374 -7.11 -13.59 -23.52
C LYS A 374 -7.76 -13.94 -24.85
N MET A 375 -7.51 -13.15 -25.91
CA MET A 375 -8.10 -13.37 -27.23
C MET A 375 -7.59 -14.65 -27.89
N LEU A 376 -6.30 -14.96 -27.77
CA LEU A 376 -5.75 -16.20 -28.34
C LEU A 376 -6.05 -17.43 -27.46
N ASN A 377 -6.35 -17.28 -26.17
CA ASN A 377 -6.74 -18.37 -25.27
C ASN A 377 -5.80 -19.61 -25.35
N PRO A 378 -4.50 -19.47 -25.04
CA PRO A 378 -3.56 -20.60 -25.04
C PRO A 378 -3.99 -21.67 -24.01
N LYS A 379 -3.72 -22.95 -24.34
CA LYS A 379 -4.06 -24.13 -23.53
C LYS A 379 -2.81 -24.90 -23.06
N GLU A 380 -2.98 -25.73 -22.02
CA GLU A 380 -1.88 -26.48 -21.36
C GLU A 380 -1.09 -27.44 -22.26
N ASN A 381 -1.68 -27.88 -23.38
CA ASN A 381 -1.06 -28.78 -24.34
C ASN A 381 -0.48 -28.06 -25.58
N GLU A 382 -0.60 -26.74 -25.65
CA GLU A 382 -0.20 -25.93 -26.80
C GLU A 382 1.17 -25.30 -26.60
N LYS A 383 1.95 -25.22 -27.68
CA LYS A 383 3.27 -24.59 -27.68
C LYS A 383 3.18 -23.13 -28.12
N MET A 384 3.70 -22.25 -27.28
CA MET A 384 3.77 -20.82 -27.51
C MET A 384 5.21 -20.36 -27.74
N ILE A 385 5.38 -19.38 -28.63
CA ILE A 385 6.63 -18.63 -28.78
C ILE A 385 6.39 -17.12 -28.93
N ASP A 386 7.35 -16.33 -28.43
CA ASP A 386 7.56 -14.94 -28.84
C ASP A 386 8.92 -14.83 -29.55
N THR A 387 8.92 -14.31 -30.78
CA THR A 387 10.12 -14.18 -31.64
C THR A 387 10.83 -12.84 -31.50
N ALA A 388 10.29 -11.93 -30.70
CA ALA A 388 10.86 -10.63 -30.34
C ALA A 388 10.54 -10.36 -28.85
N ALA A 389 10.99 -11.27 -28.00
CA ALA A 389 10.43 -11.47 -26.66
C ALA A 389 10.71 -10.34 -25.67
N GLY A 390 11.73 -9.52 -25.89
CA GLY A 390 12.18 -8.53 -24.91
C GLY A 390 12.41 -9.18 -23.54
N SER A 391 11.81 -8.63 -22.49
CA SER A 391 11.82 -9.19 -21.13
C SER A 391 10.86 -10.39 -20.92
N CYS A 392 10.34 -10.98 -21.99
CA CYS A 392 9.39 -12.11 -21.99
C CYS A 392 8.00 -11.77 -21.43
N GLY A 393 7.47 -10.59 -21.75
CA GLY A 393 6.11 -10.20 -21.34
C GLY A 393 5.01 -11.15 -21.86
N PHE A 394 4.96 -11.44 -23.16
CA PHE A 394 4.00 -12.40 -23.71
C PHE A 394 4.17 -13.83 -23.16
N PRO A 395 5.41 -14.38 -23.09
CA PRO A 395 5.64 -15.66 -22.45
C PRO A 395 5.11 -15.72 -21.00
N MET A 396 5.43 -14.71 -20.19
CA MET A 396 5.04 -14.66 -18.78
C MET A 396 3.52 -14.62 -18.62
N HIS A 397 2.83 -13.70 -19.28
CA HIS A 397 1.38 -13.57 -19.14
C HIS A 397 0.63 -14.81 -19.66
N THR A 398 1.18 -15.52 -20.65
CA THR A 398 0.62 -16.80 -21.11
C THR A 398 0.77 -17.90 -20.07
N ILE A 399 1.93 -17.99 -19.39
CA ILE A 399 2.13 -18.95 -18.30
C ILE A 399 1.06 -18.73 -17.22
N PHE A 400 0.84 -17.48 -16.83
CA PHE A 400 -0.18 -17.15 -15.84
C PHE A 400 -1.60 -17.48 -16.31
N HIS A 401 -1.93 -17.18 -17.56
CA HIS A 401 -3.23 -17.53 -18.14
C HIS A 401 -3.47 -19.04 -18.10
N VAL A 402 -2.49 -19.85 -18.49
CA VAL A 402 -2.63 -21.31 -18.50
C VAL A 402 -2.64 -21.89 -17.09
N TRP A 403 -1.77 -21.44 -16.18
CA TRP A 403 -1.84 -21.88 -14.80
C TRP A 403 -3.16 -21.53 -14.11
N LYS A 404 -3.75 -20.38 -14.43
CA LYS A 404 -5.08 -20.04 -13.91
C LYS A 404 -6.16 -20.98 -14.42
N GLN A 405 -6.02 -21.54 -15.63
CA GLN A 405 -6.89 -22.61 -16.11
C GLN A 405 -6.63 -23.93 -15.38
N MET A 406 -5.37 -24.27 -15.13
CA MET A 406 -4.98 -25.50 -14.42
C MET A 406 -5.36 -25.46 -12.92
N ASN A 407 -5.30 -24.28 -12.31
CA ASN A 407 -5.62 -24.03 -10.91
C ASN A 407 -6.47 -22.75 -10.75
N PRO A 408 -7.80 -22.83 -10.98
CA PRO A 408 -8.71 -21.69 -10.91
C PRO A 408 -8.77 -21.00 -9.54
N ASP A 409 -8.44 -21.71 -8.46
CA ASP A 409 -8.49 -21.19 -7.09
C ASP A 409 -7.19 -20.49 -6.66
N ALA A 410 -6.14 -20.50 -7.49
CA ALA A 410 -4.90 -19.80 -7.20
C ALA A 410 -5.11 -18.29 -7.01
N THR A 411 -4.72 -17.77 -5.84
CA THR A 411 -4.91 -16.36 -5.45
C THR A 411 -3.79 -15.43 -5.91
N ASN A 412 -2.56 -15.94 -6.05
CA ASN A 412 -1.43 -15.18 -6.61
C ASN A 412 -0.57 -16.07 -7.51
N LEU A 413 -0.40 -15.65 -8.76
CA LEU A 413 0.36 -16.39 -9.76
C LEU A 413 1.85 -16.07 -9.74
N PHE A 414 2.30 -15.03 -9.03
CA PHE A 414 3.72 -14.71 -8.83
C PHE A 414 4.15 -15.00 -7.39
N THR A 415 4.15 -16.28 -7.01
CA THR A 415 4.32 -16.69 -5.61
C THR A 415 5.65 -17.36 -5.29
N THR A 416 6.06 -17.25 -4.03
CA THR A 416 7.19 -17.99 -3.47
C THR A 416 6.87 -19.47 -3.34
N ASN A 417 5.59 -19.87 -3.26
CA ASN A 417 5.15 -21.25 -3.07
C ASN A 417 5.72 -22.21 -4.13
N GLU A 418 5.77 -23.49 -3.78
CA GLU A 418 6.13 -24.55 -4.73
C GLU A 418 5.05 -24.67 -5.82
N ARG A 419 5.50 -24.96 -7.05
CA ARG A 419 4.61 -25.24 -8.19
C ARG A 419 4.32 -26.71 -8.27
N THR A 420 3.16 -27.05 -8.82
CA THR A 420 2.84 -28.43 -9.20
C THR A 420 3.77 -28.90 -10.33
N ALA A 421 3.86 -30.23 -10.50
CA ALA A 421 4.68 -30.81 -11.55
C ALA A 421 4.14 -30.40 -12.94
N GLU A 422 2.83 -30.41 -13.10
CA GLU A 422 2.14 -30.06 -14.35
C GLU A 422 2.36 -28.59 -14.72
N GLU A 423 2.24 -27.66 -13.75
CA GLU A 423 2.55 -26.25 -13.97
C GLU A 423 4.00 -26.05 -14.41
N THR A 424 4.92 -26.83 -13.82
CA THR A 424 6.35 -26.78 -14.13
C THR A 424 6.61 -27.30 -15.53
N ASP A 425 6.11 -28.50 -15.87
CA ASP A 425 6.26 -29.16 -17.17
C ASP A 425 5.72 -28.28 -18.31
N TYR A 426 4.61 -27.57 -18.10
CA TYR A 426 4.09 -26.62 -19.08
C TYR A 426 5.12 -25.55 -19.45
N VAL A 427 5.76 -24.92 -18.46
CA VAL A 427 6.78 -23.89 -18.74
C VAL A 427 8.06 -24.52 -19.34
N GLN A 428 8.49 -25.65 -18.77
CA GLN A 428 9.29 -26.75 -19.35
C GLN A 428 9.41 -26.78 -20.85
N ASP A 429 8.28 -27.15 -21.43
CA ASP A 429 8.27 -27.80 -22.74
C ASP A 429 7.41 -27.06 -23.75
N ASN A 430 6.64 -26.06 -23.30
CA ASN A 430 5.65 -25.40 -24.15
C ASN A 430 5.84 -23.89 -24.31
N VAL A 431 6.68 -23.24 -23.51
CA VAL A 431 6.83 -21.77 -23.54
C VAL A 431 8.23 -21.37 -24.01
N PHE A 432 8.32 -20.60 -25.09
CA PHE A 432 9.58 -20.19 -25.73
C PHE A 432 9.66 -18.68 -25.95
N GLY A 433 10.89 -18.15 -25.95
CA GLY A 433 11.16 -16.76 -26.28
C GLY A 433 12.48 -16.60 -27.02
N ILE A 434 12.53 -15.74 -28.02
CA ILE A 434 13.75 -15.36 -28.74
C ILE A 434 13.88 -13.84 -28.71
N ASP A 435 15.06 -13.34 -28.35
CA ASP A 435 15.37 -11.91 -28.49
C ASP A 435 16.85 -11.69 -28.83
N PHE A 436 17.12 -10.59 -29.54
CA PHE A 436 18.47 -10.18 -29.96
C PHE A 436 19.17 -9.26 -28.93
N GLY A 437 18.52 -8.85 -27.85
CA GLY A 437 19.13 -8.10 -26.75
C GLY A 437 19.51 -9.01 -25.59
N GLU A 438 20.80 -9.26 -25.34
CA GLU A 438 21.22 -10.16 -24.25
C GLU A 438 20.72 -9.70 -22.86
N ASN A 439 20.65 -8.40 -22.60
CA ASN A 439 20.10 -7.87 -21.35
C ASN A 439 18.61 -8.20 -21.19
N CYS A 440 17.82 -8.08 -22.27
CA CYS A 440 16.41 -8.45 -22.29
C CYS A 440 16.25 -9.97 -22.05
N VAL A 441 17.05 -10.78 -22.74
CA VAL A 441 17.08 -12.25 -22.55
C VAL A 441 17.40 -12.62 -21.11
N ARG A 442 18.36 -11.96 -20.46
CA ARG A 442 18.71 -12.25 -19.05
C ARG A 442 17.58 -11.89 -18.09
N VAL A 443 16.89 -10.78 -18.31
CA VAL A 443 15.69 -10.40 -17.53
C VAL A 443 14.56 -11.41 -17.76
N GLY A 444 14.25 -11.74 -19.01
CA GLY A 444 13.23 -12.73 -19.35
C GLY A 444 13.52 -14.12 -18.80
N ARG A 445 14.79 -14.56 -18.85
CA ARG A 445 15.23 -15.78 -18.18
C ARG A 445 14.95 -15.72 -16.69
N MET A 446 15.38 -14.67 -16.00
CA MET A 446 15.13 -14.52 -14.57
C MET A 446 13.62 -14.53 -14.24
N LEU A 447 12.79 -13.80 -14.97
CA LEU A 447 11.34 -13.80 -14.75
C LEU A 447 10.73 -15.21 -14.96
N ASN A 448 11.17 -15.92 -15.99
CA ASN A 448 10.75 -17.31 -16.22
C ASN A 448 11.26 -18.28 -15.15
N ILE A 449 12.44 -18.04 -14.55
CA ILE A 449 12.96 -18.80 -13.38
C ILE A 449 12.04 -18.63 -12.16
N ILE A 450 11.50 -17.44 -12.01
CA ILE A 450 10.62 -17.13 -10.88
C ILE A 450 9.26 -17.82 -11.08
N ALA A 451 8.79 -17.84 -12.33
CA ALA A 451 7.59 -18.57 -12.70
C ALA A 451 7.77 -20.09 -12.50
N GLY A 452 8.81 -20.67 -13.06
CA GLY A 452 9.14 -22.10 -13.01
C GLY A 452 10.58 -22.24 -13.49
N ASP A 453 10.98 -23.27 -14.20
CA ASP A 453 12.33 -23.35 -14.78
C ASP A 453 12.36 -23.12 -16.29
N GLY A 454 11.30 -22.53 -16.85
CA GLY A 454 11.15 -22.09 -18.24
C GLY A 454 12.22 -21.15 -18.82
N HIS A 455 13.21 -20.77 -18.02
CA HIS A 455 14.37 -19.98 -18.44
C HIS A 455 15.25 -20.68 -19.48
N THR A 456 15.14 -22.00 -19.58
CA THR A 456 15.86 -22.82 -20.55
C THR A 456 15.46 -22.44 -21.98
N ASN A 457 14.20 -22.07 -22.20
CA ASN A 457 13.61 -21.82 -23.53
C ASN A 457 13.65 -20.35 -23.97
N VAL A 458 14.35 -19.48 -23.23
CA VAL A 458 14.55 -18.08 -23.61
C VAL A 458 15.94 -17.92 -24.20
N LEU A 459 16.00 -17.63 -25.51
CA LEU A 459 17.20 -17.77 -26.33
C LEU A 459 17.68 -16.42 -26.86
N TYR A 460 18.99 -16.20 -26.78
CA TYR A 460 19.67 -15.07 -27.40
C TYR A 460 20.00 -15.40 -28.86
N LEU A 461 19.14 -14.98 -29.79
CA LEU A 461 19.27 -15.23 -31.23
C LEU A 461 18.72 -14.04 -32.04
N ASN A 462 19.16 -13.90 -33.30
CA ASN A 462 18.55 -12.99 -34.25
C ASN A 462 17.43 -13.70 -35.04
N SER A 463 16.17 -13.39 -34.77
CA SER A 463 15.02 -14.03 -35.43
C SER A 463 15.00 -13.87 -36.96
N LEU A 464 15.49 -12.76 -37.51
CA LEU A 464 15.49 -12.51 -38.96
C LEU A 464 16.68 -13.14 -39.69
N ASP A 465 17.78 -13.42 -38.99
CA ASP A 465 19.01 -13.99 -39.56
C ASP A 465 19.25 -15.44 -39.13
N TYR A 466 18.25 -16.28 -39.41
CA TYR A 466 18.27 -17.67 -38.95
C TYR A 466 19.29 -18.55 -39.67
N LYS A 467 19.72 -18.16 -40.88
CA LYS A 467 20.74 -18.89 -41.65
C LYS A 467 22.09 -18.90 -40.92
N SER A 468 22.34 -17.86 -40.12
CA SER A 468 23.61 -17.64 -39.41
C SER A 468 23.60 -18.18 -37.97
N TRP A 469 22.51 -18.80 -37.50
CA TRP A 469 22.39 -19.26 -36.12
C TRP A 469 23.50 -20.21 -35.67
N ASP A 470 23.89 -21.15 -36.54
CA ASP A 470 24.95 -22.10 -36.19
C ASP A 470 26.31 -21.39 -36.07
N SER A 471 26.68 -20.54 -37.04
CA SER A 471 27.99 -19.87 -37.07
C SER A 471 28.13 -18.78 -36.01
N GLU A 472 27.09 -17.98 -35.78
CA GLU A 472 27.14 -16.83 -34.87
C GLU A 472 26.86 -17.23 -33.41
N PHE A 473 26.08 -18.28 -33.18
CA PHE A 473 25.59 -18.64 -31.85
C PHE A 473 25.90 -20.10 -31.48
N ALA A 474 25.32 -21.09 -32.16
CA ALA A 474 25.35 -22.47 -31.66
C ALA A 474 26.78 -23.06 -31.59
N ASN A 475 27.67 -22.65 -32.49
CA ASN A 475 29.08 -23.08 -32.49
C ASN A 475 29.95 -22.30 -31.49
N ASN A 476 29.45 -21.23 -30.87
CA ASN A 476 30.17 -20.47 -29.85
C ASN A 476 30.08 -21.21 -28.50
N PRO A 477 31.21 -21.65 -27.89
CA PRO A 477 31.18 -22.43 -26.65
C PRO A 477 30.55 -21.69 -25.46
N LEU A 478 30.71 -20.35 -25.39
CA LEU A 478 30.13 -19.55 -24.30
C LEU A 478 28.60 -19.43 -24.45
N TRP A 479 28.13 -19.32 -25.69
CA TRP A 479 26.70 -19.33 -25.97
C TRP A 479 26.11 -20.72 -25.72
N ALA A 480 26.77 -21.76 -26.24
CA ALA A 480 26.35 -23.15 -26.09
C ALA A 480 26.24 -23.56 -24.61
N ALA A 481 27.18 -23.15 -23.77
CA ALA A 481 27.13 -23.41 -22.32
C ALA A 481 25.87 -22.84 -21.64
N LYS A 482 25.27 -21.78 -22.19
CA LYS A 482 24.09 -21.09 -21.64
C LYS A 482 22.76 -21.50 -22.26
N TYR A 483 22.75 -21.85 -23.56
CA TYR A 483 21.53 -21.91 -24.36
C TYR A 483 21.31 -23.23 -25.13
N SER A 484 22.28 -24.17 -25.13
CA SER A 484 22.17 -25.39 -25.95
C SER A 484 20.93 -26.23 -25.65
N GLU A 485 20.53 -26.34 -24.38
CA GLU A 485 19.39 -27.16 -23.99
C GLU A 485 18.08 -26.63 -24.61
N GLY A 486 17.76 -25.36 -24.41
CA GLY A 486 16.58 -24.75 -25.03
C GLY A 486 16.68 -24.66 -26.55
N PHE A 487 17.89 -24.46 -27.09
CA PHE A 487 18.10 -24.47 -28.53
C PHE A 487 17.77 -25.84 -29.14
N HIS A 488 18.19 -26.94 -28.50
CA HIS A 488 17.79 -28.28 -28.94
C HIS A 488 16.28 -28.47 -28.90
N LYS A 489 15.61 -28.06 -27.81
CA LYS A 489 14.14 -28.09 -27.71
C LYS A 489 13.47 -27.29 -28.83
N LEU A 490 13.98 -26.10 -29.16
CA LEU A 490 13.49 -25.30 -30.29
C LEU A 490 13.71 -26.01 -31.63
N VAL A 491 14.90 -26.56 -31.85
CA VAL A 491 15.25 -27.28 -33.09
C VAL A 491 14.41 -28.54 -33.26
N ASP A 492 14.04 -29.20 -32.17
CA ASP A 492 13.09 -30.30 -32.16
C ASP A 492 11.69 -29.90 -32.63
N LEU A 493 11.37 -28.60 -32.71
CA LEU A 493 10.13 -28.09 -33.29
C LEU A 493 10.28 -27.66 -34.76
N SER A 494 11.45 -27.83 -35.36
CA SER A 494 11.67 -27.53 -36.78
C SER A 494 10.70 -28.31 -37.68
N LYS A 495 10.18 -27.65 -38.72
CA LYS A 495 9.40 -28.31 -39.79
C LYS A 495 10.25 -29.36 -40.53
N ASN A 496 11.53 -29.07 -40.71
CA ASN A 496 12.47 -29.89 -41.46
C ASN A 496 13.57 -30.45 -40.54
N LYS A 497 13.18 -31.18 -39.48
CA LYS A 497 14.12 -31.69 -38.46
C LYS A 497 15.33 -32.48 -39.01
N ARG A 498 15.18 -33.10 -40.18
CA ARG A 498 16.23 -33.90 -40.83
C ARG A 498 17.15 -33.08 -41.74
N ALA A 499 16.85 -31.81 -42.01
CA ALA A 499 17.69 -30.96 -42.82
C ALA A 499 19.01 -30.67 -42.10
N THR A 500 20.10 -30.73 -42.85
CA THR A 500 21.46 -30.45 -42.34
C THR A 500 21.85 -29.00 -42.53
N GLU A 501 21.28 -28.33 -43.54
CA GLU A 501 21.58 -26.95 -43.88
C GLU A 501 20.76 -25.98 -43.01
N PRO A 502 21.38 -24.98 -42.34
CA PRO A 502 20.68 -24.01 -41.50
C PRO A 502 19.50 -23.31 -42.20
N LYS A 503 19.66 -23.01 -43.49
CA LYS A 503 18.64 -22.35 -44.32
C LYS A 503 17.33 -23.14 -44.44
N GLU A 504 17.38 -24.46 -44.33
CA GLU A 504 16.21 -25.36 -44.43
C GLU A 504 15.76 -25.79 -43.03
N LYS A 505 16.73 -26.06 -42.15
CA LYS A 505 16.52 -26.52 -40.78
C LYS A 505 15.84 -25.49 -39.90
N TYR A 506 16.18 -24.21 -40.01
CA TYR A 506 15.62 -23.13 -39.18
C TYR A 506 14.61 -22.25 -39.91
N GLN A 507 14.21 -22.63 -41.13
CA GLN A 507 13.27 -21.87 -41.96
C GLN A 507 11.90 -21.72 -41.30
N GLY A 508 11.41 -22.76 -40.63
CA GLY A 508 10.11 -22.72 -39.97
C GLY A 508 9.95 -23.76 -38.87
N PHE A 509 8.98 -23.52 -37.99
CA PHE A 509 8.74 -24.27 -36.75
C PHE A 509 7.26 -24.62 -36.58
N LEU A 510 6.95 -25.42 -35.56
CA LEU A 510 5.62 -26.01 -35.36
C LEU A 510 4.94 -25.54 -34.06
N PHE A 511 4.83 -24.22 -33.88
CA PHE A 511 4.13 -23.62 -32.73
C PHE A 511 2.62 -23.48 -32.96
N ASP A 512 1.85 -23.64 -31.88
CA ASP A 512 0.39 -23.45 -31.82
C ASP A 512 0.03 -21.97 -31.75
N VAL A 513 0.75 -21.23 -30.91
CA VAL A 513 0.48 -19.83 -30.57
C VAL A 513 1.74 -19.01 -30.75
N LEU A 514 1.61 -17.84 -31.39
CA LEU A 514 2.69 -16.87 -31.47
C LEU A 514 2.19 -15.48 -31.09
N MET A 515 2.86 -14.85 -30.14
CA MET A 515 2.58 -13.46 -29.79
C MET A 515 3.88 -12.68 -29.84
N ALA A 516 3.89 -11.55 -30.54
CA ALA A 516 5.11 -10.77 -30.72
C ALA A 516 4.82 -9.27 -30.88
N ASN A 517 5.76 -8.46 -30.41
CA ASN A 517 5.85 -7.04 -30.71
C ASN A 517 7.23 -6.74 -31.35
N PRO A 518 7.36 -6.95 -32.68
CA PRO A 518 8.63 -6.74 -33.37
C PRO A 518 9.07 -5.26 -33.38
N PRO A 519 10.36 -4.98 -33.59
CA PRO A 519 10.85 -3.59 -33.69
C PRO A 519 10.23 -2.85 -34.89
N PHE A 520 9.73 -1.64 -34.66
CA PHE A 520 9.00 -0.85 -35.67
C PHE A 520 9.89 0.05 -36.54
N ALA A 521 11.07 0.42 -36.05
CA ALA A 521 11.98 1.31 -36.73
C ALA A 521 13.12 0.53 -37.41
N GLY A 522 13.81 1.15 -38.36
CA GLY A 522 14.99 0.58 -39.01
C GLY A 522 14.64 -0.34 -40.17
N ASP A 523 15.19 0.01 -41.32
CA ASP A 523 15.15 -0.81 -42.53
C ASP A 523 16.39 -1.70 -42.60
N LEU A 524 16.22 -2.89 -43.17
CA LEU A 524 17.32 -3.73 -43.62
C LEU A 524 17.62 -3.43 -45.08
N ASP A 525 18.90 -3.39 -45.44
CA ASP A 525 19.40 -3.15 -46.80
C ASP A 525 20.35 -4.26 -47.30
N ASN A 526 20.64 -5.24 -46.44
CA ASN A 526 21.54 -6.34 -46.73
C ASN A 526 20.80 -7.54 -47.35
N VAL A 527 21.33 -7.99 -48.49
CA VAL A 527 20.72 -9.02 -49.34
C VAL A 527 20.55 -10.33 -48.59
N GLU A 528 21.52 -10.73 -47.76
CA GLU A 528 21.53 -12.00 -47.04
C GLU A 528 20.37 -12.14 -46.05
N GLN A 529 19.87 -11.03 -45.50
CA GLN A 529 18.72 -11.01 -44.58
C GLN A 529 17.39 -10.77 -45.29
N ILE A 530 17.38 -10.21 -46.51
CA ILE A 530 16.15 -9.93 -47.28
C ILE A 530 15.78 -11.11 -48.18
N GLU A 531 16.76 -11.70 -48.88
CA GLU A 531 16.59 -12.82 -49.81
C GLU A 531 15.85 -14.04 -49.25
N PRO A 532 15.98 -14.43 -47.97
CA PRO A 532 15.25 -15.59 -47.44
C PRO A 532 13.73 -15.44 -47.44
N TYR A 533 13.19 -14.23 -47.62
CA TYR A 533 11.79 -13.89 -47.38
C TYR A 533 11.07 -13.47 -48.67
N ASP A 534 9.87 -14.00 -48.88
CA ASP A 534 8.98 -13.60 -49.98
C ASP A 534 8.65 -12.10 -49.91
N LEU A 535 8.35 -11.58 -48.71
CA LEU A 535 8.13 -10.16 -48.45
C LEU A 535 9.39 -9.31 -48.63
N GLY A 536 10.57 -9.93 -48.73
CA GLY A 536 11.80 -9.27 -49.15
C GLY A 536 11.84 -8.88 -50.64
N HIS A 537 10.91 -9.41 -51.43
CA HIS A 537 10.82 -9.19 -52.88
C HIS A 537 9.68 -8.23 -53.21
N LYS A 538 9.78 -7.55 -54.36
CA LYS A 538 8.75 -6.60 -54.79
C LYS A 538 7.39 -7.27 -54.90
N GLY A 539 6.39 -6.72 -54.23
CA GLY A 539 5.03 -7.26 -54.23
C GLY A 539 4.86 -8.56 -53.44
N GLY A 540 5.88 -9.00 -52.67
CA GLY A 540 5.80 -10.25 -51.92
C GLY A 540 5.86 -11.51 -52.78
N ASP A 541 6.45 -11.43 -53.98
CA ASP A 541 6.62 -12.57 -54.89
C ASP A 541 8.12 -12.89 -55.06
N PRO A 542 8.59 -14.09 -54.69
CA PRO A 542 10.00 -14.49 -54.83
C PRO A 542 10.49 -14.52 -56.29
N LYS A 543 9.60 -14.44 -57.30
CA LYS A 543 9.97 -14.32 -58.72
C LYS A 543 10.35 -12.90 -59.13
N GLU A 544 9.93 -11.90 -58.35
CA GLU A 544 10.22 -10.49 -58.61
C GLU A 544 11.60 -10.10 -58.06
N LYS A 545 12.06 -8.89 -58.38
CA LYS A 545 13.34 -8.40 -57.86
C LYS A 545 13.26 -8.17 -56.35
N LEU A 546 14.37 -8.41 -55.66
CA LEU A 546 14.56 -7.98 -54.26
C LEU A 546 14.29 -6.48 -54.11
N GLN A 547 13.72 -6.13 -52.96
CA GLN A 547 13.61 -4.74 -52.54
C GLN A 547 14.98 -4.23 -52.09
N ASN A 548 15.26 -2.94 -52.32
CA ASN A 548 16.54 -2.34 -51.89
C ASN A 548 16.61 -2.18 -50.38
N THR A 549 15.48 -1.83 -49.77
CA THR A 549 15.32 -1.68 -48.33
C THR A 549 13.97 -2.26 -47.92
N VAL A 550 13.92 -2.92 -46.76
CA VAL A 550 12.68 -3.51 -46.22
C VAL A 550 12.62 -3.24 -44.73
N GLY A 551 11.46 -2.78 -44.25
CA GLY A 551 11.23 -2.60 -42.81
C GLY A 551 11.31 -3.95 -42.08
N ARG A 552 11.99 -3.96 -40.93
CA ARG A 552 12.11 -5.18 -40.10
C ARG A 552 10.74 -5.75 -39.74
N ASP A 553 9.79 -4.88 -39.41
CA ASP A 553 8.41 -5.21 -39.08
C ASP A 553 7.72 -6.03 -40.18
N ILE A 554 8.00 -5.73 -41.46
CA ILE A 554 7.46 -6.47 -42.62
C ILE A 554 8.00 -7.90 -42.64
N LEU A 555 9.31 -8.09 -42.50
CA LEU A 555 9.91 -9.44 -42.52
C LEU A 555 9.49 -10.28 -41.31
N PHE A 556 9.25 -9.65 -40.17
CA PHE A 556 8.71 -10.33 -38.99
C PHE A 556 7.30 -10.90 -39.21
N ILE A 557 6.47 -10.30 -40.08
CA ILE A 557 5.17 -10.89 -40.45
C ILE A 557 5.37 -12.28 -41.02
N GLU A 558 6.20 -12.40 -42.06
CA GLU A 558 6.49 -13.68 -42.70
C GLU A 558 7.25 -14.62 -41.76
N ARG A 559 8.25 -14.12 -41.03
CA ARG A 559 9.01 -14.94 -40.09
C ARG A 559 8.09 -15.59 -39.06
N ASN A 560 7.18 -14.82 -38.46
CA ASN A 560 6.26 -15.33 -37.46
C ASN A 560 5.27 -16.35 -38.05
N LEU A 561 4.77 -16.13 -39.27
CA LEU A 561 3.97 -17.11 -39.98
C LEU A 561 4.75 -18.41 -40.30
N ASN A 562 6.06 -18.31 -40.51
CA ASN A 562 6.94 -19.47 -40.69
C ASN A 562 7.14 -20.28 -39.41
N PHE A 563 7.06 -19.67 -38.23
CA PHE A 563 7.10 -20.35 -36.92
C PHE A 563 5.80 -21.08 -36.56
N LEU A 564 4.67 -20.68 -37.15
CA LEU A 564 3.39 -21.35 -36.90
C LEU A 564 3.23 -22.63 -37.72
N LYS A 565 2.66 -23.65 -37.06
CA LYS A 565 2.12 -24.84 -37.72
C LYS A 565 0.82 -24.52 -38.48
N PRO A 566 0.39 -25.35 -39.45
CA PRO A 566 -0.95 -25.26 -40.03
C PRO A 566 -2.03 -25.27 -38.92
N GLY A 567 -2.97 -24.32 -38.98
CA GLY A 567 -4.00 -24.11 -37.95
C GLY A 567 -3.54 -23.33 -36.70
N GLY A 568 -2.23 -23.09 -36.55
CA GLY A 568 -1.69 -22.23 -35.48
C GLY A 568 -2.14 -20.77 -35.64
N ARG A 569 -2.13 -20.03 -34.53
CA ARG A 569 -2.67 -18.66 -34.44
C ARG A 569 -1.66 -17.67 -33.88
N MET A 570 -1.77 -16.42 -34.32
CA MET A 570 -0.84 -15.36 -33.93
C MET A 570 -1.55 -14.05 -33.60
N ALA A 571 -0.99 -13.31 -32.64
CA ALA A 571 -1.21 -11.89 -32.43
C ALA A 571 0.11 -11.14 -32.63
N ILE A 572 0.12 -10.15 -33.52
CA ILE A 572 1.32 -9.35 -33.81
C ILE A 572 0.99 -7.86 -33.74
N VAL A 573 1.78 -7.12 -32.96
CA VAL A 573 1.67 -5.66 -32.87
C VAL A 573 2.44 -5.04 -34.04
N LEU A 574 1.79 -4.17 -34.82
CA LEU A 574 2.40 -3.50 -35.97
C LEU A 574 1.96 -2.03 -36.06
N PRO A 575 2.73 -1.16 -36.75
CA PRO A 575 2.28 0.18 -37.09
C PRO A 575 0.96 0.16 -37.87
N GLN A 576 0.01 1.05 -37.53
CA GLN A 576 -1.30 1.06 -38.17
C GLN A 576 -1.21 1.25 -39.70
N GLY A 577 -0.17 1.94 -40.17
CA GLY A 577 0.16 2.13 -41.59
C GLY A 577 0.13 0.85 -42.41
N ARG A 578 0.59 -0.28 -41.84
CA ARG A 578 0.64 -1.58 -42.55
C ARG A 578 -0.76 -2.07 -42.95
N PHE A 579 -1.79 -1.66 -42.22
CA PHE A 579 -3.17 -2.09 -42.44
C PHE A 579 -3.96 -1.19 -43.38
N ASN A 580 -3.54 0.06 -43.61
CA ASN A 580 -4.33 1.03 -44.39
C ASN A 580 -3.59 1.69 -45.56
N ASN A 581 -2.24 1.72 -45.57
CA ASN A 581 -1.49 2.33 -46.65
C ASN A 581 -1.68 1.59 -47.97
N THR A 582 -1.88 2.33 -49.07
CA THR A 582 -2.04 1.75 -50.42
C THR A 582 -0.77 1.04 -50.89
N SER A 583 0.41 1.56 -50.55
CA SER A 583 1.71 0.95 -50.87
C SER A 583 1.88 -0.44 -50.26
N ASP A 584 1.22 -0.69 -49.12
CA ASP A 584 1.40 -1.89 -48.30
C ASP A 584 0.33 -2.95 -48.61
N LYS A 585 -0.43 -2.79 -49.70
CA LYS A 585 -1.46 -3.73 -50.15
C LYS A 585 -0.92 -5.15 -50.30
N TYR A 586 0.29 -5.30 -50.84
CA TYR A 586 0.92 -6.60 -51.07
C TYR A 586 1.15 -7.38 -49.77
N ILE A 587 1.40 -6.69 -48.65
CA ILE A 587 1.55 -7.31 -47.33
C ILE A 587 0.22 -7.94 -46.89
N ARG A 588 -0.89 -7.21 -47.09
CA ARG A 588 -2.24 -7.70 -46.77
C ARG A 588 -2.63 -8.89 -47.64
N GLU A 589 -2.33 -8.82 -48.94
CA GLU A 589 -2.55 -9.93 -49.88
C GLU A 589 -1.73 -11.17 -49.49
N TYR A 590 -0.47 -10.99 -49.10
CA TYR A 590 0.38 -12.06 -48.58
C TYR A 590 -0.23 -12.71 -47.33
N ILE A 591 -0.65 -11.91 -46.34
CA ILE A 591 -1.28 -12.41 -45.11
C ILE A 591 -2.56 -13.21 -45.43
N LEU A 592 -3.48 -12.65 -46.23
CA LEU A 592 -4.75 -13.30 -46.59
C LEU A 592 -4.56 -14.59 -47.41
N LYS A 593 -3.47 -14.69 -48.17
CA LYS A 593 -3.09 -15.91 -48.88
C LYS A 593 -2.74 -17.04 -47.90
N GLN A 594 -2.04 -16.72 -46.82
CA GLN A 594 -1.49 -17.70 -45.86
C GLN A 594 -2.44 -17.98 -44.67
N CYS A 595 -3.27 -17.02 -44.29
CA CYS A 595 -4.04 -17.07 -43.05
C CYS A 595 -5.46 -16.52 -43.18
N ARG A 596 -6.33 -17.01 -42.29
CA ARG A 596 -7.58 -16.37 -41.91
C ARG A 596 -7.27 -15.11 -41.10
N LEU A 597 -7.86 -13.99 -41.49
CA LEU A 597 -7.89 -12.80 -40.65
C LEU A 597 -8.93 -12.96 -39.55
N LEU A 598 -8.51 -12.96 -38.28
CA LEU A 598 -9.42 -13.12 -37.14
C LEU A 598 -9.90 -11.77 -36.64
N ALA A 599 -8.96 -10.87 -36.36
CA ALA A 599 -9.25 -9.55 -35.84
C ALA A 599 -8.18 -8.51 -36.19
N VAL A 600 -8.60 -7.24 -36.20
CA VAL A 600 -7.71 -6.07 -36.18
C VAL A 600 -8.17 -5.14 -35.06
N VAL A 601 -7.32 -4.96 -34.05
CA VAL A 601 -7.61 -4.09 -32.90
C VAL A 601 -6.72 -2.85 -32.97
N GLY A 602 -7.32 -1.69 -33.25
CA GLY A 602 -6.63 -0.40 -33.24
C GLY A 602 -6.35 0.07 -31.82
N LEU A 603 -5.10 0.40 -31.49
CA LEU A 603 -4.73 0.87 -30.16
C LEU A 603 -4.77 2.41 -30.08
N HIS A 604 -4.97 2.94 -28.87
CA HIS A 604 -4.95 4.39 -28.65
C HIS A 604 -3.54 4.95 -28.92
N GLY A 605 -3.44 6.19 -29.44
CA GLY A 605 -2.17 6.78 -29.87
C GLY A 605 -1.13 7.00 -28.75
N ASN A 606 -1.56 6.96 -27.49
CA ASN A 606 -0.69 7.08 -26.32
C ASN A 606 -0.18 5.73 -25.77
N THR A 607 -0.66 4.59 -26.30
CA THR A 607 -0.38 3.25 -25.74
C THR A 607 1.12 2.97 -25.57
N PHE A 608 1.91 3.26 -26.62
CA PHE A 608 3.37 3.05 -26.65
C PHE A 608 4.18 4.31 -26.32
N LYS A 609 3.54 5.37 -25.81
CA LYS A 609 4.28 6.51 -25.26
C LYS A 609 4.91 6.10 -23.92
N ASN A 610 6.19 6.39 -23.74
CA ASN A 610 6.95 6.17 -22.52
C ASN A 610 7.87 7.39 -22.33
N GLY A 611 7.40 8.42 -21.62
CA GLY A 611 8.17 9.64 -21.33
C GLY A 611 8.89 10.23 -22.55
N LYS A 612 10.19 10.50 -22.40
CA LYS A 612 11.05 11.14 -23.42
C LYS A 612 11.44 10.23 -24.61
N SER A 613 11.19 8.92 -24.56
CA SER A 613 11.70 7.94 -25.54
C SER A 613 10.60 7.21 -26.34
N GLY A 614 9.33 7.31 -25.93
CA GLY A 614 8.19 6.63 -26.57
C GLY A 614 7.86 7.11 -27.99
N THR A 615 7.31 6.20 -28.80
CA THR A 615 6.78 6.52 -30.14
C THR A 615 5.32 6.99 -30.07
N GLY A 616 5.00 8.08 -30.76
CA GLY A 616 3.61 8.50 -31.01
C GLY A 616 2.96 7.78 -32.19
N THR A 617 3.62 6.76 -32.76
CA THR A 617 3.08 5.98 -33.87
C THR A 617 1.86 5.20 -33.39
N LYS A 618 0.73 5.41 -34.05
CA LYS A 618 -0.48 4.63 -33.78
C LYS A 618 -0.26 3.19 -34.24
N THR A 619 -0.48 2.24 -33.36
CA THR A 619 -0.28 0.81 -33.60
C THR A 619 -1.61 0.07 -33.62
N SER A 620 -1.61 -1.14 -34.16
CA SER A 620 -2.74 -2.06 -34.08
C SER A 620 -2.23 -3.48 -33.88
N VAL A 621 -3.06 -4.32 -33.27
CA VAL A 621 -2.78 -5.74 -33.10
C VAL A 621 -3.53 -6.52 -34.17
N LEU A 622 -2.80 -7.31 -34.95
CA LEU A 622 -3.32 -8.20 -35.97
C LEU A 622 -3.45 -9.62 -35.40
N PHE A 623 -4.64 -10.19 -35.46
CA PHE A 623 -4.91 -11.57 -35.09
C PHE A 623 -5.18 -12.41 -36.33
N VAL A 624 -4.45 -13.51 -36.49
CA VAL A 624 -4.59 -14.41 -37.65
C VAL A 624 -4.51 -15.88 -37.23
N GLN A 625 -5.08 -16.76 -38.05
CA GLN A 625 -4.92 -18.21 -37.93
C GLN A 625 -4.52 -18.80 -39.28
N LYS A 626 -3.47 -19.62 -39.32
CA LYS A 626 -3.01 -20.22 -40.57
C LYS A 626 -4.08 -21.14 -41.15
N TRP A 627 -4.26 -21.06 -42.46
CA TRP A 627 -5.15 -21.97 -43.17
C TRP A 627 -4.66 -23.42 -43.00
N THR A 628 -5.61 -24.35 -42.97
CA THR A 628 -5.39 -25.79 -43.05
C THR A 628 -6.05 -26.34 -44.31
N ASP A 629 -5.48 -27.40 -44.85
CA ASP A 629 -6.08 -28.24 -45.88
C ASP A 629 -5.93 -29.70 -45.48
N ASP A 630 -6.60 -30.61 -46.18
CA ASP A 630 -6.60 -32.04 -45.82
C ASP A 630 -5.22 -32.70 -45.99
N ASP A 631 -4.34 -32.12 -46.81
CA ASP A 631 -3.01 -32.66 -47.16
C ASP A 631 -1.87 -32.10 -46.30
N CYS A 632 -2.14 -31.11 -45.42
CA CYS A 632 -1.10 -30.44 -44.64
C CYS A 632 -0.49 -31.28 -43.51
N GLY A 633 -1.07 -32.44 -43.20
CA GLY A 633 -0.61 -33.36 -42.14
C GLY A 633 -1.00 -32.96 -40.71
N TYR A 634 -1.94 -32.01 -40.57
CA TYR A 634 -2.49 -31.55 -39.29
C TYR A 634 -4.03 -31.58 -39.32
N PRO A 635 -4.70 -31.57 -38.15
CA PRO A 635 -6.16 -31.44 -38.10
C PRO A 635 -6.65 -30.21 -38.89
N ASN A 636 -7.67 -30.39 -39.72
CA ASN A 636 -8.25 -29.33 -40.54
C ASN A 636 -9.16 -28.39 -39.71
N ILE A 637 -8.54 -27.61 -38.82
CA ILE A 637 -9.21 -26.77 -37.82
C ILE A 637 -9.43 -25.31 -38.26
N CYS A 638 -8.91 -24.92 -39.43
CA CYS A 638 -9.11 -23.61 -40.05
C CYS A 638 -9.09 -23.75 -41.59
N PRO A 639 -10.06 -24.45 -42.19
CA PRO A 639 -10.13 -24.58 -43.65
C PRO A 639 -10.33 -23.23 -44.33
N LYS A 640 -9.70 -23.04 -45.48
CA LYS A 640 -9.93 -21.87 -46.32
C LYS A 640 -11.34 -21.94 -46.94
N PRO A 641 -12.20 -20.91 -46.76
CA PRO A 641 -13.52 -20.93 -47.36
C PRO A 641 -13.43 -20.92 -48.89
N ASP A 642 -14.44 -21.52 -49.53
CA ASP A 642 -14.60 -21.46 -50.97
C ASP A 642 -14.80 -20.01 -51.43
N ALA A 643 -14.24 -19.68 -52.58
CA ALA A 643 -14.48 -18.40 -53.20
C ALA A 643 -15.88 -18.36 -53.84
N ASP A 644 -16.53 -17.20 -53.81
CA ASP A 644 -17.75 -16.93 -54.54
C ASP A 644 -17.54 -16.99 -56.07
N GLU A 645 -18.62 -16.82 -56.83
CA GLU A 645 -18.59 -16.80 -58.30
C GLU A 645 -17.66 -15.73 -58.91
N ASN A 646 -17.27 -14.72 -58.13
CA ASN A 646 -16.36 -13.64 -58.52
C ASN A 646 -14.92 -13.86 -58.00
N GLY A 647 -14.66 -14.98 -57.32
CA GLY A 647 -13.36 -15.28 -56.72
C GLY A 647 -13.11 -14.63 -55.36
N ASN A 648 -14.13 -14.05 -54.71
CA ASN A 648 -14.00 -13.45 -53.38
C ASN A 648 -14.23 -14.49 -52.29
N ILE A 649 -13.39 -14.46 -51.26
CA ILE A 649 -13.55 -15.32 -50.09
C ILE A 649 -14.15 -14.46 -48.99
N ASP A 650 -15.36 -14.82 -48.55
CA ASP A 650 -16.08 -14.11 -47.51
C ASP A 650 -16.10 -14.92 -46.19
N TYR A 651 -15.76 -14.24 -45.11
CA TYR A 651 -15.86 -14.77 -43.75
C TYR A 651 -15.85 -13.61 -42.75
N PRO A 652 -16.48 -13.77 -41.58
CA PRO A 652 -16.56 -12.71 -40.59
C PRO A 652 -15.17 -12.40 -40.00
N ILE A 653 -14.89 -11.10 -39.85
CA ILE A 653 -13.66 -10.54 -39.27
C ILE A 653 -14.06 -9.57 -38.16
N PHE A 654 -13.38 -9.66 -37.01
CA PHE A 654 -13.64 -8.78 -35.88
C PHE A 654 -12.79 -7.50 -35.94
N PHE A 655 -13.43 -6.33 -35.95
CA PHE A 655 -12.74 -5.04 -35.90
C PHE A 655 -13.09 -4.31 -34.61
N ALA A 656 -12.07 -3.82 -33.91
CA ALA A 656 -12.27 -3.00 -32.72
C ALA A 656 -11.23 -1.88 -32.64
N THR A 657 -11.51 -0.86 -31.85
CA THR A 657 -10.57 0.23 -31.57
C THR A 657 -10.69 0.63 -30.11
N MET A 658 -9.56 0.64 -29.41
CA MET A 658 -9.41 1.15 -28.05
C MET A 658 -9.81 2.63 -28.00
N GLN A 659 -10.87 2.95 -27.27
CA GLN A 659 -11.40 4.30 -27.11
C GLN A 659 -10.79 5.01 -25.91
N GLU A 660 -10.55 4.27 -24.82
CA GLU A 660 -10.07 4.85 -23.57
C GLU A 660 -8.54 4.96 -23.55
N PRO A 661 -7.98 6.12 -23.20
CA PRO A 661 -6.53 6.27 -23.06
C PRO A 661 -6.05 5.61 -21.77
N SER A 662 -5.09 4.70 -21.92
CA SER A 662 -4.33 4.10 -20.80
C SER A 662 -3.17 4.96 -20.31
N LYS A 663 -2.78 5.96 -21.11
CA LYS A 663 -1.71 6.90 -20.82
C LYS A 663 -2.08 8.31 -21.26
N ASP A 664 -1.60 9.28 -20.49
CA ASP A 664 -1.74 10.69 -20.82
C ASP A 664 -0.78 11.09 -21.98
N ASN A 665 -0.73 12.39 -22.29
CA ASN A 665 0.15 12.88 -23.35
C ASN A 665 1.64 12.84 -22.98
N SER A 666 1.96 12.78 -21.69
CA SER A 666 3.31 12.66 -21.13
C SER A 666 3.84 11.22 -21.18
N GLY A 667 2.93 10.25 -21.35
CA GLY A 667 3.22 8.82 -21.34
C GLY A 667 3.05 8.18 -19.96
N ASP A 668 2.48 8.90 -19.00
CA ASP A 668 2.19 8.40 -17.66
C ASP A 668 0.87 7.62 -17.65
N LYS A 669 0.83 6.51 -16.89
CA LYS A 669 -0.35 5.64 -16.78
C LYS A 669 -1.53 6.41 -16.16
N ILE A 670 -2.70 6.30 -16.79
CA ILE A 670 -3.96 6.77 -16.24
C ILE A 670 -4.57 5.60 -15.47
N TYR A 671 -4.84 5.77 -14.18
CA TYR A 671 -5.46 4.74 -13.35
C TYR A 671 -6.97 4.94 -13.31
N VAL A 672 -7.72 3.87 -13.09
CA VAL A 672 -9.14 3.97 -12.80
C VAL A 672 -9.34 4.64 -11.45
N THR A 673 -10.15 5.70 -11.43
CA THR A 673 -10.53 6.42 -10.23
C THR A 673 -12.05 6.47 -10.08
N GLU A 674 -12.50 6.60 -8.84
CA GLU A 674 -13.88 6.86 -8.49
C GLU A 674 -13.92 8.11 -7.61
N THR A 675 -14.86 9.01 -7.92
CA THR A 675 -15.03 10.24 -7.15
C THR A 675 -16.13 10.03 -6.13
N TYR A 676 -15.79 10.21 -4.86
CA TYR A 676 -16.72 10.15 -3.76
C TYR A 676 -17.00 11.54 -3.21
N VAL A 677 -18.13 11.62 -2.54
CA VAL A 677 -18.68 12.83 -1.95
C VAL A 677 -19.06 12.53 -0.51
N ASN A 678 -18.57 13.34 0.42
CA ASN A 678 -19.10 13.39 1.78
C ASN A 678 -20.01 14.61 1.90
N TRP A 679 -21.21 14.38 2.40
CA TRP A 679 -22.22 15.41 2.61
C TRP A 679 -22.45 15.59 4.11
N THR A 680 -22.20 16.80 4.61
CA THR A 680 -22.22 17.10 6.05
C THR A 680 -23.07 18.35 6.30
N SER A 681 -24.00 18.24 7.24
CA SER A 681 -24.69 19.41 7.81
C SER A 681 -24.01 19.84 9.11
N TYR A 682 -24.03 21.13 9.43
CA TYR A 682 -23.42 21.65 10.64
C TYR A 682 -24.45 22.39 11.48
N LYS A 683 -24.47 22.07 12.77
CA LYS A 683 -25.24 22.80 13.79
C LYS A 683 -24.27 23.61 14.64
N TYR A 684 -24.67 24.82 15.03
CA TYR A 684 -23.85 25.73 15.82
C TYR A 684 -24.55 26.09 17.12
N THR A 685 -23.86 25.91 18.24
CA THR A 685 -24.36 26.27 19.58
C THR A 685 -23.33 27.12 20.28
N THR A 686 -23.72 28.32 20.70
CA THR A 686 -22.84 29.18 21.50
C THR A 686 -23.04 28.88 22.97
N VAL A 687 -21.97 28.50 23.65
CA VAL A 687 -21.98 28.20 25.09
C VAL A 687 -21.08 29.13 25.87
N LYS A 688 -21.42 29.32 27.15
CA LYS A 688 -20.57 30.00 28.12
C LYS A 688 -19.71 28.97 28.84
N LEU A 689 -18.40 29.03 28.61
CA LEU A 689 -17.42 28.19 29.27
C LEU A 689 -16.84 28.93 30.48
N ILE A 690 -16.93 28.32 31.66
CA ILE A 690 -16.31 28.85 32.89
C ILE A 690 -15.15 27.93 33.25
N ILE A 691 -13.93 28.43 33.05
CA ILE A 691 -12.69 27.65 33.21
C ILE A 691 -12.01 28.09 34.51
N ARG A 692 -11.82 27.17 35.46
CA ARG A 692 -11.01 27.43 36.66
C ARG A 692 -9.53 27.46 36.26
N LYS A 693 -8.80 28.53 36.59
CA LYS A 693 -7.43 28.77 36.08
C LYS A 693 -6.38 27.85 36.70
N SER A 694 -6.59 27.36 37.93
CA SER A 694 -5.61 26.53 38.64
C SER A 694 -5.42 25.17 37.99
N ASP A 695 -6.48 24.57 37.46
CA ASP A 695 -6.50 23.21 36.92
C ASP A 695 -7.14 23.10 35.53
N LYS A 696 -7.59 24.24 34.96
CA LYS A 696 -8.25 24.35 33.65
C LYS A 696 -9.58 23.59 33.55
N MET A 697 -10.19 23.23 34.67
CA MET A 697 -11.45 22.49 34.68
C MET A 697 -12.61 23.40 34.24
N ILE A 698 -13.49 22.89 33.36
CA ILE A 698 -14.72 23.56 32.96
C ILE A 698 -15.79 23.24 34.00
N ILE A 699 -16.39 24.27 34.60
CA ILE A 699 -17.46 24.13 35.58
C ILE A 699 -18.75 24.77 35.05
N SER A 700 -19.89 24.27 35.51
CA SER A 700 -21.19 24.83 35.11
C SER A 700 -21.39 26.24 35.68
N GLU A 701 -22.28 27.02 35.06
CA GLU A 701 -22.63 28.35 35.57
C GLU A 701 -23.29 28.30 36.95
N GLU A 702 -24.11 27.28 37.21
CA GLU A 702 -24.71 27.03 38.51
C GLU A 702 -23.63 26.74 39.57
N GLU A 703 -22.70 25.84 39.26
CA GLU A 703 -21.60 25.48 40.15
C GLU A 703 -20.68 26.66 40.42
N TYR A 704 -20.32 27.43 39.38
CA TYR A 704 -19.56 28.67 39.53
C TYR A 704 -20.24 29.64 40.50
N ASN A 705 -21.52 29.95 40.26
CA ASN A 705 -22.29 30.88 41.09
C ASN A 705 -22.42 30.40 42.54
N GLN A 706 -22.57 29.09 42.75
CA GLN A 706 -22.58 28.49 44.08
C GLN A 706 -21.22 28.65 44.79
N ILE A 707 -20.12 28.43 44.06
CA ILE A 707 -18.76 28.51 44.61
C ILE A 707 -18.38 29.95 44.96
N ILE A 708 -18.68 30.93 44.10
CA ILE A 708 -18.23 32.33 44.31
C ILE A 708 -19.06 33.11 45.33
N ASN A 709 -20.29 32.69 45.61
CA ASN A 709 -21.15 33.40 46.55
C ASN A 709 -20.73 33.10 47.99
N LYS A 710 -20.19 34.11 48.68
CA LYS A 710 -19.68 33.98 50.05
C LYS A 710 -20.78 33.68 51.08
N GLU A 711 -22.03 33.99 50.79
CA GLU A 711 -23.17 33.67 51.67
C GLU A 711 -23.46 32.17 51.76
N ASN A 712 -22.93 31.39 50.81
CA ASN A 712 -23.05 29.93 50.78
C ASN A 712 -22.06 29.22 51.70
N TYR A 713 -21.29 29.96 52.51
CA TYR A 713 -20.30 29.39 53.43
C TYR A 713 -20.57 29.86 54.86
N ASP A 714 -20.57 28.93 55.80
CA ASP A 714 -20.59 29.22 57.23
C ASP A 714 -19.15 29.28 57.74
N LYS A 715 -18.79 30.43 58.33
CA LYS A 715 -17.47 30.65 58.93
C LYS A 715 -17.45 30.06 60.33
N VAL A 716 -16.62 29.04 60.56
CA VAL A 716 -16.51 28.31 61.82
C VAL A 716 -15.12 28.52 62.40
N GLU A 717 -15.04 28.80 63.71
CA GLU A 717 -13.76 28.84 64.43
C GLU A 717 -13.28 27.41 64.69
N LYS A 718 -12.16 27.01 64.07
CA LYS A 718 -11.61 25.66 64.20
C LYS A 718 -10.78 25.53 65.48
N ASN A 719 -9.75 26.36 65.60
CA ASN A 719 -8.82 26.37 66.73
C ASN A 719 -8.03 27.69 66.79
N ILE A 720 -7.46 27.97 67.96
CA ILE A 720 -6.58 29.11 68.17
C ILE A 720 -5.15 28.60 68.09
N ILE A 721 -4.36 29.18 67.19
CA ILE A 721 -2.91 28.96 67.15
C ILE A 721 -2.19 30.19 67.68
N TYR A 722 -1.04 29.96 68.29
CA TYR A 722 -0.16 31.00 68.78
C TYR A 722 0.99 31.12 67.79
N ILE A 723 1.29 32.33 67.33
CA ILE A 723 2.35 32.55 66.34
C ILE A 723 3.29 33.65 66.78
N ARG A 724 4.56 33.54 66.42
CA ARG A 724 5.56 34.57 66.66
C ARG A 724 5.41 35.70 65.65
N LYS A 725 5.52 36.96 66.10
CA LYS A 725 5.27 38.13 65.24
C LYS A 725 6.36 38.38 64.20
N LEU A 726 7.56 37.84 64.42
CA LEU A 726 8.73 38.08 63.57
C LEU A 726 8.66 37.30 62.25
N ASP A 727 8.26 36.04 62.33
CA ASP A 727 8.37 35.02 61.26
C ASP A 727 7.03 34.29 61.00
N GLU A 728 5.99 34.57 61.80
CA GLU A 728 4.67 33.91 61.77
C GLU A 728 4.68 32.41 62.06
N GLU A 729 5.76 31.86 62.61
CA GLU A 729 5.83 30.44 62.99
C GLU A 729 4.94 30.11 64.18
N SER A 730 4.34 28.91 64.16
CA SER A 730 3.54 28.38 65.27
C SER A 730 4.39 28.13 66.50
N VAL A 731 3.99 28.69 67.62
CA VAL A 731 4.58 28.50 68.94
C VAL A 731 3.57 27.82 69.87
N THR A 732 4.08 27.26 70.96
CA THR A 732 3.21 26.68 71.99
C THR A 732 2.48 27.77 72.78
N GLU A 733 1.36 27.40 73.43
CA GLU A 733 0.62 28.32 74.30
C GLU A 733 1.48 28.83 75.46
N GLU A 734 2.38 27.98 75.98
CA GLU A 734 3.34 28.31 77.04
C GLU A 734 4.35 29.37 76.58
N GLU A 735 4.91 29.25 75.37
CA GLU A 735 5.82 30.24 74.78
C GLU A 735 5.13 31.59 74.52
N TYR A 736 3.87 31.56 74.07
CA TYR A 736 3.06 32.77 73.94
C TYR A 736 2.84 33.46 75.30
N LEU A 737 2.51 32.69 76.35
CA LEU A 737 2.30 33.23 77.70
C LEU A 737 3.60 33.81 78.29
N ALA A 738 4.75 33.19 78.01
CA ALA A 738 6.06 33.65 78.46
C ALA A 738 6.50 34.97 77.81
N ASN A 739 6.09 35.25 76.56
CA ASN A 739 6.41 36.50 75.88
C ASN A 739 5.27 37.01 74.97
N LYS A 740 4.21 37.53 75.59
CA LYS A 740 3.04 38.09 74.90
C LYS A 740 3.35 39.29 73.99
N LYS A 741 4.50 39.95 74.16
CA LYS A 741 4.92 41.05 73.28
C LYS A 741 5.42 40.54 71.93
N ALA A 742 6.18 39.44 71.92
CA ALA A 742 6.78 38.84 70.73
C ALA A 742 5.83 37.91 69.95
N HIS A 743 4.71 37.49 70.53
CA HIS A 743 3.76 36.54 69.93
C HIS A 743 2.35 37.15 69.77
N LYS A 744 1.53 36.62 68.86
CA LYS A 744 0.11 36.98 68.66
C LYS A 744 -0.76 35.71 68.62
N LYS A 745 -1.98 35.81 69.14
CA LYS A 745 -3.01 34.78 68.94
C LYS A 745 -3.58 34.94 67.53
N LYS A 746 -3.70 33.85 66.76
CA LYS A 746 -4.38 33.82 65.47
C LYS A 746 -5.48 32.76 65.54
N ILE A 747 -6.71 33.19 65.30
CA ILE A 747 -7.85 32.29 65.20
C ILE A 747 -7.83 31.70 63.79
N VAL A 748 -7.82 30.37 63.69
CA VAL A 748 -7.92 29.66 62.41
C VAL A 748 -9.40 29.38 62.16
N TYR A 749 -9.86 29.78 60.98
CA TYR A 749 -11.23 29.57 60.56
C TYR A 749 -11.29 28.44 59.52
N GLU A 750 -12.37 27.68 59.57
CA GLU A 750 -12.81 26.80 58.49
C GLU A 750 -14.12 27.33 57.91
N TYR A 751 -14.35 27.04 56.64
CA TYR A 751 -15.54 27.47 55.92
C TYR A 751 -16.30 26.23 55.51
N LYS A 752 -17.51 26.05 56.05
CA LYS A 752 -18.39 24.95 55.68
C LYS A 752 -19.32 25.39 54.56
N ARG A 753 -19.26 24.74 53.40
CA ARG A 753 -20.13 25.05 52.27
C ARG A 753 -21.53 24.48 52.51
N LYS A 754 -22.56 25.32 52.44
CA LYS A 754 -23.94 24.97 52.85
C LYS A 754 -24.63 23.93 51.97
N ASN A 755 -24.19 23.77 50.72
CA ASN A 755 -24.85 22.88 49.76
C ASN A 755 -24.49 21.41 49.98
N ASP A 756 -23.23 21.13 50.30
CA ASP A 756 -22.68 19.77 50.36
C ASP A 756 -21.86 19.51 51.63
N ASP A 757 -21.91 20.44 52.59
CA ASP A 757 -21.21 20.38 53.87
C ASP A 757 -19.68 20.27 53.76
N ALA A 758 -19.09 20.56 52.59
CA ALA A 758 -17.65 20.52 52.38
C ALA A 758 -16.92 21.51 53.30
N ILE A 759 -15.90 21.03 54.01
CA ILE A 759 -15.08 21.82 54.92
C ILE A 759 -13.83 22.30 54.17
N LEU A 760 -13.65 23.61 54.10
CA LEU A 760 -12.52 24.25 53.42
C LEU A 760 -11.66 25.00 54.42
N THR A 761 -10.35 24.94 54.24
CA THR A 761 -9.41 25.83 54.93
C THR A 761 -9.64 27.29 54.50
N GLU A 762 -9.17 28.24 55.32
CA GLU A 762 -9.25 29.67 54.99
C GLU A 762 -8.53 30.02 53.67
N GLU A 763 -7.48 29.28 53.30
CA GLU A 763 -6.74 29.48 52.05
C GLU A 763 -7.51 28.94 50.84
N GLU A 764 -8.01 27.71 50.90
CA GLU A 764 -8.85 27.12 49.85
C GLU A 764 -10.12 27.95 49.60
N TYR A 765 -10.80 28.38 50.66
CA TYR A 765 -11.97 29.27 50.55
C TYR A 765 -11.62 30.58 49.83
N LYS A 766 -10.50 31.23 50.19
CA LYS A 766 -10.06 32.46 49.53
C LYS A 766 -9.69 32.23 48.07
N GLU A 767 -9.15 31.07 47.74
CA GLU A 767 -8.76 30.71 46.38
C GLU A 767 -9.97 30.43 45.49
N ILE A 768 -10.89 29.58 45.93
CA ILE A 768 -12.03 29.15 45.10
C ILE A 768 -13.11 30.23 44.97
N THR A 769 -13.25 31.14 45.95
CA THR A 769 -14.25 32.23 45.89
C THR A 769 -13.77 33.46 45.11
N LYS A 770 -12.50 33.51 44.72
CA LYS A 770 -11.91 34.66 44.03
C LYS A 770 -12.28 34.63 42.55
N LYS A 771 -13.19 35.53 42.12
CA LYS A 771 -13.65 35.62 40.73
C LYS A 771 -12.51 35.69 39.69
N SER A 772 -11.38 36.33 40.01
CA SER A 772 -10.22 36.42 39.10
C SER A 772 -9.55 35.08 38.78
N ASN A 773 -9.83 34.04 39.57
CA ASN A 773 -9.30 32.68 39.39
C ASN A 773 -10.11 31.86 38.38
N TYR A 774 -11.17 32.44 37.82
CA TYR A 774 -11.93 31.84 36.72
C TYR A 774 -11.78 32.67 35.46
N LEU A 775 -11.73 32.00 34.32
CA LEU A 775 -11.77 32.58 33.00
C LEU A 775 -13.13 32.22 32.38
N ILE A 776 -13.95 33.24 32.14
CA ILE A 776 -15.24 33.07 31.47
C ILE A 776 -15.02 33.37 29.98
N LYS A 777 -15.36 32.42 29.12
CA LYS A 777 -15.32 32.56 27.67
C LYS A 777 -16.69 32.25 27.08
N ILE A 778 -17.02 32.91 25.99
CA ILE A 778 -18.17 32.57 25.16
C ILE A 778 -17.62 32.01 23.85
N GLU A 779 -17.93 30.75 23.54
CA GLU A 779 -17.41 30.06 22.37
C GLU A 779 -18.56 29.38 21.61
N THR A 780 -18.52 29.44 20.28
CA THR A 780 -19.46 28.74 19.39
C THR A 780 -18.90 27.37 19.04
N ILE A 781 -19.62 26.33 19.46
CA ILE A 781 -19.32 24.93 19.16
C ILE A 781 -19.96 24.57 17.82
N THR A 782 -19.24 23.82 16.99
CA THR A 782 -19.73 23.26 15.73
C THR A 782 -19.97 21.76 15.89
N ILE A 783 -21.18 21.31 15.56
CA ILE A 783 -21.60 19.91 15.64
C ILE A 783 -21.85 19.41 14.20
N PRO A 784 -20.94 18.61 13.62
CA PRO A 784 -21.14 18.04 12.29
C PRO A 784 -22.09 16.84 12.34
N GLU A 785 -22.97 16.75 11.35
CA GLU A 785 -23.91 15.65 11.11
C GLU A 785 -23.69 15.13 9.69
N GLU A 786 -23.05 13.96 9.58
CA GLU A 786 -22.78 13.32 8.29
C GLU A 786 -24.03 12.60 7.78
N HIS A 787 -24.40 12.89 6.52
CA HIS A 787 -25.47 12.19 5.84
C HIS A 787 -25.04 10.77 5.48
N LYS A 788 -25.99 9.84 5.54
CA LYS A 788 -25.75 8.43 5.27
C LYS A 788 -26.53 7.94 4.06
N THR A 789 -25.92 7.05 3.29
CA THR A 789 -26.53 6.24 2.24
C THR A 789 -27.53 5.24 2.84
N GLU A 790 -28.32 4.58 1.99
CA GLU A 790 -29.28 3.53 2.40
C GLU A 790 -28.60 2.35 3.11
N ASP A 791 -27.33 2.06 2.78
CA ASP A 791 -26.49 1.04 3.44
C ASP A 791 -25.72 1.56 4.66
N GLY A 792 -26.00 2.79 5.12
CA GLY A 792 -25.46 3.37 6.35
C GLY A 792 -24.04 3.94 6.24
N LYS A 793 -23.47 4.01 5.03
CA LYS A 793 -22.16 4.63 4.78
C LYS A 793 -22.29 6.14 4.64
N THR A 794 -21.23 6.88 4.92
CA THR A 794 -21.22 8.35 4.83
C THR A 794 -20.67 8.87 3.50
N ARG A 795 -20.30 7.95 2.61
CA ARG A 795 -19.63 8.22 1.33
C ARG A 795 -20.57 7.93 0.18
N PHE A 796 -20.79 8.91 -0.69
CA PHE A 796 -21.64 8.79 -1.88
C PHE A 796 -20.77 8.78 -3.14
N ILE A 797 -21.09 7.94 -4.12
CA ILE A 797 -20.46 8.03 -5.45
C ILE A 797 -20.98 9.29 -6.13
N LYS A 798 -20.10 10.16 -6.62
CA LYS A 798 -20.43 11.50 -7.12
C LYS A 798 -21.51 11.47 -8.21
N ASP A 799 -21.35 10.65 -9.23
CA ASP A 799 -22.30 10.62 -10.35
C ASP A 799 -23.69 10.17 -9.91
N LEU A 800 -23.75 9.22 -8.96
CA LEU A 800 -25.00 8.74 -8.38
C LEU A 800 -25.61 9.79 -7.44
N PHE A 801 -24.79 10.51 -6.68
CA PHE A 801 -25.20 11.65 -5.86
C PHE A 801 -25.83 12.73 -6.75
N VAL A 802 -25.14 13.17 -7.79
CA VAL A 802 -25.65 14.20 -8.71
C VAL A 802 -26.94 13.75 -9.38
N LYS A 803 -27.03 12.48 -9.79
CA LYS A 803 -28.24 11.93 -10.44
C LYS A 803 -29.43 11.80 -9.50
N LYS A 804 -29.23 11.41 -8.23
CA LYS A 804 -30.32 11.12 -7.27
C LYS A 804 -30.66 12.29 -6.37
N ILE A 805 -29.65 13.01 -5.89
CA ILE A 805 -29.73 14.01 -4.82
C ILE A 805 -29.61 15.44 -5.39
N GLY A 806 -28.93 15.61 -6.53
CA GLY A 806 -28.82 16.89 -7.24
C GLY A 806 -27.39 17.45 -7.28
N ASP A 807 -27.23 18.59 -7.94
CA ASP A 807 -25.91 19.23 -8.14
C ASP A 807 -25.21 19.54 -6.81
N LEU A 808 -23.90 19.37 -6.76
CA LEU A 808 -23.10 19.56 -5.54
C LEU A 808 -23.22 20.97 -4.96
N GLU A 809 -23.32 22.00 -5.81
CA GLU A 809 -23.45 23.40 -5.38
C GLU A 809 -24.78 23.67 -4.67
N SER A 810 -25.84 22.92 -5.01
CA SER A 810 -27.16 23.07 -4.37
C SER A 810 -27.17 22.63 -2.90
N HIS A 811 -26.18 21.84 -2.49
CA HIS A 811 -26.01 21.30 -1.14
C HIS A 811 -24.91 22.02 -0.34
N LYS A 812 -24.33 23.10 -0.90
CA LYS A 812 -23.54 24.06 -0.14
C LYS A 812 -24.48 25.14 0.38
N LYS A 813 -24.60 25.24 1.71
CA LYS A 813 -25.52 26.20 2.34
C LYS A 813 -24.84 26.95 3.46
N TRP A 814 -25.36 28.14 3.75
CA TRP A 814 -24.75 29.06 4.70
C TRP A 814 -25.78 29.53 5.72
N ILE A 815 -25.35 29.69 6.97
CA ILE A 815 -26.16 30.22 8.07
C ILE A 815 -25.47 31.43 8.68
N LEU A 816 -26.22 32.48 8.94
CA LEU A 816 -25.69 33.68 9.58
C LEU A 816 -25.21 33.35 11.01
N LYS A 817 -24.07 33.89 11.44
CA LYS A 817 -23.57 33.77 12.82
C LYS A 817 -24.62 34.22 13.82
N ASN A 818 -24.70 33.52 14.95
CA ASN A 818 -25.54 33.91 16.07
C ASN A 818 -24.84 34.99 16.92
N SER A 819 -24.63 36.17 16.35
CA SER A 819 -23.98 37.31 17.01
C SER A 819 -24.72 38.62 16.73
N ILE A 820 -24.51 39.60 17.61
CA ILE A 820 -25.03 40.96 17.52
C ILE A 820 -23.89 41.97 17.68
N PHE A 821 -24.16 43.21 17.32
CA PHE A 821 -23.23 44.32 17.52
C PHE A 821 -23.72 45.21 18.67
N VAL A 822 -22.87 45.40 19.66
CA VAL A 822 -23.15 46.17 20.88
C VAL A 822 -22.29 47.43 20.91
N LEU A 823 -22.87 48.57 21.29
CA LEU A 823 -22.18 49.86 21.36
C LEU A 823 -21.04 49.83 22.41
N LYS A 824 -19.87 50.39 22.09
CA LYS A 824 -18.66 50.33 22.93
C LYS A 824 -18.68 51.26 24.14
N ASP A 825 -19.28 52.45 24.02
CA ASP A 825 -19.36 53.47 25.08
C ASP A 825 -20.80 53.91 25.34
N ASN A 826 -21.22 53.89 26.61
CA ASN A 826 -22.56 54.29 27.08
C ASN A 826 -22.74 55.82 27.19
N ASN A 827 -21.87 56.61 26.57
CA ASN A 827 -21.98 58.07 26.63
C ASN A 827 -22.97 58.57 25.57
N ASP A 828 -24.23 58.60 26.00
CA ASP A 828 -25.31 59.51 25.58
C ASP A 828 -25.29 59.97 24.10
N THR A 829 -25.87 59.17 23.22
CA THR A 829 -26.36 59.58 21.89
C THR A 829 -27.55 58.71 21.46
N GLU A 830 -28.40 59.21 20.55
CA GLU A 830 -29.68 58.65 20.05
C GLU A 830 -29.62 57.24 19.41
N ASN A 831 -28.51 56.51 19.53
CA ASN A 831 -28.23 55.26 18.83
C ASN A 831 -28.72 54.01 19.59
N LYS A 832 -29.13 52.97 18.83
CA LYS A 832 -29.58 51.68 19.39
C LYS A 832 -28.44 50.98 20.15
N LYS A 833 -28.75 50.47 21.34
CA LYS A 833 -27.78 49.79 22.22
C LYS A 833 -27.23 48.48 21.64
N GLU A 834 -28.07 47.74 20.93
CA GLU A 834 -27.78 46.45 20.30
C GLU A 834 -28.41 46.47 18.91
N ILE A 835 -27.64 46.04 17.91
CA ILE A 835 -28.09 45.96 16.52
C ILE A 835 -27.70 44.62 15.91
N SER A 836 -28.50 44.15 14.96
CA SER A 836 -28.22 42.93 14.20
C SER A 836 -27.02 43.12 13.26
N ILE A 837 -26.45 42.02 12.78
CA ILE A 837 -25.37 42.04 11.77
C ILE A 837 -25.82 42.80 10.50
N VAL A 838 -27.06 42.60 10.07
CA VAL A 838 -27.64 43.26 8.89
C VAL A 838 -27.75 44.77 9.10
N GLU A 839 -28.21 45.20 10.28
CA GLU A 839 -28.26 46.63 10.63
C GLU A 839 -26.86 47.22 10.72
N TRP A 840 -25.89 46.53 11.33
CA TRP A 840 -24.50 47.00 11.39
C TRP A 840 -23.85 47.14 10.01
N LEU A 841 -24.13 46.21 9.10
CA LEU A 841 -23.69 46.30 7.70
C LEU A 841 -24.33 47.45 6.93
N SER A 842 -25.46 48.00 7.40
CA SER A 842 -26.07 49.18 6.75
C SER A 842 -25.48 50.51 7.21
N LEU A 843 -24.69 50.51 8.29
CA LEU A 843 -24.02 51.70 8.84
C LEU A 843 -22.78 52.08 8.03
N ASP A 844 -22.39 53.36 8.10
CA ASP A 844 -21.13 53.83 7.52
C ASP A 844 -19.91 53.36 8.34
N THR A 845 -18.70 53.54 7.79
CA THR A 845 -17.47 53.03 8.40
C THR A 845 -17.19 53.61 9.79
N ASP A 846 -17.53 54.89 10.00
CA ASP A 846 -17.26 55.60 11.26
C ASP A 846 -18.26 55.17 12.34
N GLU A 847 -19.52 54.96 11.98
CA GLU A 847 -20.57 54.41 12.83
C GLU A 847 -20.32 52.96 13.21
N ARG A 848 -19.90 52.11 12.25
CA ARG A 848 -19.54 50.71 12.50
C ARG A 848 -18.45 50.57 13.57
N ALA A 849 -17.50 51.50 13.61
CA ALA A 849 -16.39 51.51 14.57
C ALA A 849 -16.86 51.70 16.02
N LEU A 850 -18.05 52.26 16.23
CA LEU A 850 -18.65 52.46 17.56
C LEU A 850 -19.16 51.16 18.18
N TYR A 851 -19.34 50.10 17.39
CA TYR A 851 -19.87 48.81 17.86
C TYR A 851 -18.77 47.74 17.94
N LYS A 852 -19.00 46.74 18.80
CA LYS A 852 -18.22 45.50 18.90
C LYS A 852 -19.14 44.30 18.69
N GLU A 853 -18.64 43.26 18.04
CA GLU A 853 -19.38 41.98 17.91
C GLU A 853 -19.43 41.28 19.27
N ASP A 854 -20.60 40.73 19.61
CA ASP A 854 -20.85 39.92 20.79
C ASP A 854 -21.71 38.71 20.42
N ASN A 855 -21.38 37.54 20.96
CA ASN A 855 -22.05 36.28 20.59
C ASN A 855 -23.32 36.07 21.42
N ILE A 856 -24.38 35.59 20.78
CA ILE A 856 -25.64 35.21 21.45
C ILE A 856 -25.51 33.76 21.94
N LEU A 857 -25.81 33.51 23.21
CA LEU A 857 -25.84 32.17 23.80
C LEU A 857 -27.01 31.33 23.29
N GLY A 858 -26.78 30.03 23.10
CA GLY A 858 -27.76 29.06 22.63
C GLY A 858 -27.56 28.63 21.18
N ASP A 859 -28.52 27.86 20.67
CA ASP A 859 -28.49 27.31 19.32
C ASP A 859 -28.66 28.40 18.25
N ASN A 860 -27.90 28.29 17.17
CA ASN A 860 -28.03 29.17 16.02
C ASN A 860 -29.23 28.75 15.17
N ASN A 861 -30.32 29.51 15.30
CA ASN A 861 -31.58 29.27 14.59
C ASN A 861 -31.82 30.30 13.46
N ASN A 862 -30.77 30.97 12.97
CA ASN A 862 -30.89 31.87 11.82
C ASN A 862 -31.28 31.10 10.55
N ASP A 863 -31.88 31.80 9.60
CA ASP A 863 -32.26 31.23 8.31
C ASP A 863 -31.03 30.76 7.52
N ILE A 864 -31.17 29.60 6.88
CA ILE A 864 -30.17 29.03 6.00
C ILE A 864 -30.41 29.57 4.59
N ILE A 865 -29.35 30.09 3.96
CA ILE A 865 -29.37 30.57 2.58
C ILE A 865 -28.57 29.63 1.66
N SER A 866 -28.91 29.65 0.38
CA SER A 866 -28.21 28.88 -0.67
C SER A 866 -26.80 29.41 -0.95
N ASN A 867 -25.96 28.60 -1.59
CA ASN A 867 -24.63 29.06 -2.03
C ASN A 867 -24.71 30.26 -2.99
N GLU A 868 -25.69 30.27 -3.89
CA GLU A 868 -25.88 31.38 -4.85
C GLU A 868 -26.22 32.69 -4.13
N GLU A 869 -27.14 32.65 -3.16
CA GLU A 869 -27.48 33.81 -2.34
C GLU A 869 -26.26 34.31 -1.56
N TYR A 870 -25.45 33.41 -1.00
CA TYR A 870 -24.23 33.76 -0.28
C TYR A 870 -23.18 34.40 -1.19
N LEU A 871 -22.95 33.86 -2.39
CA LEU A 871 -21.97 34.42 -3.34
C LEU A 871 -22.39 35.80 -3.86
N ASN A 872 -23.69 36.09 -3.88
CA ASN A 872 -24.22 37.42 -4.22
C ASN A 872 -24.12 38.44 -3.07
N LEU A 873 -23.73 38.03 -1.85
CA LEU A 873 -23.49 38.95 -0.75
C LEU A 873 -22.19 39.73 -0.93
N PRO A 874 -22.12 40.99 -0.43
CA PRO A 874 -20.86 41.72 -0.32
C PRO A 874 -19.80 40.96 0.49
N ASN A 875 -18.52 41.09 0.11
CA ASN A 875 -17.40 40.40 0.78
C ASN A 875 -17.32 40.67 2.30
N ASP A 876 -17.72 41.87 2.75
CA ASP A 876 -17.73 42.23 4.17
C ASP A 876 -18.91 41.61 4.94
N ALA A 877 -19.97 41.19 4.25
CA ALA A 877 -21.09 40.44 4.81
C ALA A 877 -20.79 38.93 4.88
N GLN A 878 -20.13 38.38 3.87
CA GLN A 878 -19.81 36.94 3.77
C GLN A 878 -19.06 36.39 5.01
N LYS A 879 -18.17 37.17 5.63
CA LYS A 879 -17.41 36.79 6.83
C LYS A 879 -18.27 36.47 8.07
N PHE A 880 -19.56 36.84 8.04
CA PHE A 880 -20.51 36.58 9.12
C PHE A 880 -21.36 35.33 8.90
N TYR A 881 -21.15 34.60 7.81
CA TYR A 881 -21.83 33.33 7.58
C TYR A 881 -20.91 32.16 7.92
N LEU A 882 -21.53 31.08 8.38
CA LEU A 882 -20.93 29.79 8.67
C LEU A 882 -21.53 28.76 7.71
N LYS A 883 -20.82 27.65 7.45
CA LYS A 883 -21.34 26.58 6.58
C LYS A 883 -22.47 25.86 7.30
N ALA A 884 -23.70 25.93 6.79
CA ALA A 884 -24.81 25.13 7.31
C ALA A 884 -24.79 23.70 6.73
N GLU A 885 -24.32 23.58 5.50
CA GLU A 885 -24.24 22.33 4.76
C GLU A 885 -23.05 22.42 3.80
N ASP A 886 -22.28 21.34 3.69
CA ASP A 886 -21.13 21.28 2.81
C ASP A 886 -21.00 19.90 2.17
N VAL A 887 -20.35 19.92 1.01
CA VAL A 887 -20.15 18.76 0.17
C VAL A 887 -18.68 18.74 -0.23
N VAL A 888 -17.96 17.72 0.23
CA VAL A 888 -16.52 17.58 -0.01
C VAL A 888 -16.26 16.41 -0.92
N GLU A 889 -15.60 16.68 -2.04
CA GLU A 889 -15.17 15.68 -3.01
C GLU A 889 -13.81 15.10 -2.65
N TYR A 890 -13.63 13.82 -2.92
CA TYR A 890 -12.33 13.16 -2.91
C TYR A 890 -12.30 12.05 -3.96
N GLU A 891 -11.17 11.95 -4.63
CA GLU A 891 -10.92 10.96 -5.66
C GLU A 891 -10.09 9.82 -5.07
N GLU A 892 -10.54 8.58 -5.29
CA GLU A 892 -9.81 7.39 -4.87
C GLU A 892 -9.52 6.51 -6.08
N ARG A 893 -8.34 5.87 -6.09
CA ARG A 893 -8.05 4.85 -7.09
C ARG A 893 -8.86 3.60 -6.80
N VAL A 894 -9.55 3.11 -7.82
CA VAL A 894 -10.33 1.88 -7.74
C VAL A 894 -9.36 0.71 -7.61
N LYS A 895 -9.74 -0.28 -6.79
CA LYS A 895 -8.97 -1.49 -6.56
C LYS A 895 -9.80 -2.72 -6.86
N ASP A 896 -9.16 -3.74 -7.41
CA ASP A 896 -9.78 -5.05 -7.65
C ASP A 896 -10.08 -5.79 -6.32
N THR A 897 -10.69 -6.98 -6.41
CA THR A 897 -11.00 -7.87 -5.27
C THR A 897 -9.76 -8.36 -4.52
N HIS A 898 -8.56 -8.16 -5.07
CA HIS A 898 -7.27 -8.48 -4.48
C HIS A 898 -6.52 -7.21 -4.00
N ASN A 899 -7.19 -6.06 -3.98
CA ASN A 899 -6.70 -4.75 -3.52
C ASN A 899 -5.60 -4.13 -4.41
N HIS A 900 -5.53 -4.49 -5.69
CA HIS A 900 -4.63 -3.89 -6.68
C HIS A 900 -5.29 -2.75 -7.46
N ILE A 901 -4.55 -1.67 -7.71
CA ILE A 901 -4.95 -0.61 -8.65
C ILE A 901 -4.65 -1.06 -10.08
N PHE A 902 -5.44 -0.62 -11.05
CA PHE A 902 -5.26 -0.97 -12.46
C PHE A 902 -5.43 0.22 -13.40
N VAL A 903 -4.82 0.11 -14.58
CA VAL A 903 -4.75 1.15 -15.60
C VAL A 903 -6.10 1.26 -16.32
N LYS A 904 -6.57 2.48 -16.57
CA LYS A 904 -7.81 2.74 -17.28
C LYS A 904 -7.71 2.30 -18.75
N HIS A 905 -8.59 1.41 -19.21
CA HIS A 905 -8.75 1.05 -20.62
C HIS A 905 -10.07 0.32 -20.88
N ASP A 906 -10.42 0.12 -22.14
CA ASP A 906 -11.57 -0.66 -22.63
C ASP A 906 -11.17 -1.98 -23.31
N LEU A 907 -9.91 -2.42 -23.16
CA LEU A 907 -9.42 -3.63 -23.82
C LEU A 907 -9.99 -4.93 -23.24
N PHE A 908 -10.19 -5.02 -21.93
CA PHE A 908 -10.76 -6.19 -21.26
C PHE A 908 -11.26 -5.85 -19.85
N ASN A 909 -12.05 -6.73 -19.25
CA ASN A 909 -12.47 -6.64 -17.84
C ASN A 909 -11.35 -7.12 -16.89
N HIS A 910 -10.92 -6.25 -15.97
CA HIS A 910 -9.85 -6.55 -15.01
C HIS A 910 -10.27 -7.54 -13.92
N ASP A 911 -11.51 -7.44 -13.45
CA ASP A 911 -11.99 -8.25 -12.34
C ASP A 911 -13.47 -8.61 -12.53
N PRO A 912 -13.76 -9.80 -13.10
CA PRO A 912 -15.12 -10.28 -13.29
C PRO A 912 -15.90 -10.46 -11.97
N LYS A 913 -15.22 -10.55 -10.82
CA LYS A 913 -15.85 -10.68 -9.50
C LYS A 913 -16.16 -9.32 -8.87
N MET A 914 -15.60 -8.24 -9.41
CA MET A 914 -15.85 -6.89 -8.89
C MET A 914 -17.24 -6.44 -9.28
N LYS A 915 -18.10 -6.24 -8.27
CA LYS A 915 -19.45 -5.72 -8.50
C LYS A 915 -19.40 -4.30 -9.06
N ASN A 916 -20.11 -4.07 -10.17
CA ASN A 916 -20.26 -2.71 -10.68
C ASN A 916 -21.19 -1.89 -9.78
N ILE A 917 -20.60 -1.08 -8.90
CA ILE A 917 -21.36 -0.15 -8.04
C ILE A 917 -21.66 1.18 -8.73
N ASN A 918 -20.92 1.53 -9.80
CA ASN A 918 -21.13 2.74 -10.61
C ASN A 918 -21.32 2.38 -12.10
N PRO A 919 -22.56 2.28 -12.60
CA PRO A 919 -22.82 1.90 -13.99
C PRO A 919 -22.22 2.88 -15.01
N ASN A 920 -21.86 4.09 -14.60
CA ASN A 920 -21.23 5.09 -15.47
C ASN A 920 -19.70 4.91 -15.56
N ASN A 921 -19.10 4.06 -14.73
CA ASN A 921 -17.66 3.82 -14.72
C ASN A 921 -17.32 2.44 -15.31
N ILE A 922 -16.37 2.42 -16.25
CA ILE A 922 -16.18 1.33 -17.22
C ILE A 922 -15.41 0.13 -16.61
N TYR A 923 -14.86 0.27 -15.41
CA TYR A 923 -13.87 -0.66 -14.86
C TYR A 923 -14.35 -2.09 -14.55
N SER A 924 -15.65 -2.36 -14.69
CA SER A 924 -16.25 -3.68 -14.48
C SER A 924 -17.06 -4.17 -15.69
N GLN A 925 -16.96 -3.50 -16.84
CA GLN A 925 -17.67 -3.87 -18.08
C GLN A 925 -16.84 -4.85 -18.94
N ASN A 926 -17.54 -5.64 -19.77
CA ASN A 926 -16.89 -6.49 -20.78
C ASN A 926 -16.18 -5.60 -21.82
N GLY A 927 -14.92 -5.88 -22.14
CA GLY A 927 -14.12 -5.10 -23.09
C GLY A 927 -13.96 -5.77 -24.45
N ILE A 928 -12.98 -5.30 -25.23
CA ILE A 928 -12.67 -5.82 -26.57
C ILE A 928 -12.29 -7.32 -26.55
N ALA A 929 -11.59 -7.80 -25.53
CA ALA A 929 -11.21 -9.21 -25.44
C ALA A 929 -12.44 -10.10 -25.23
N GLU A 930 -13.33 -9.76 -24.30
CA GLU A 930 -14.57 -10.51 -24.05
C GLU A 930 -15.49 -10.50 -25.28
N ALA A 931 -15.56 -9.35 -25.99
CA ALA A 931 -16.24 -9.22 -27.28
C ALA A 931 -15.73 -10.22 -28.33
N PHE A 932 -14.41 -10.29 -28.49
CA PHE A 932 -13.79 -11.20 -29.44
C PHE A 932 -13.98 -12.66 -29.02
N ILE A 933 -13.94 -12.97 -27.72
CA ILE A 933 -14.15 -14.32 -27.21
C ILE A 933 -15.58 -14.79 -27.54
N LYS A 934 -16.60 -13.93 -27.38
CA LYS A 934 -17.96 -14.22 -27.84
C LYS A 934 -18.04 -14.42 -29.34
N PHE A 935 -17.39 -13.56 -30.11
CA PHE A 935 -17.27 -13.71 -31.57
C PHE A 935 -16.64 -15.05 -31.96
N ALA A 936 -15.57 -15.47 -31.27
CA ALA A 936 -14.88 -16.72 -31.52
C ALA A 936 -15.79 -17.92 -31.25
N TYR A 937 -16.56 -17.88 -30.17
CA TYR A 937 -17.57 -18.88 -29.83
C TYR A 937 -18.66 -18.98 -30.91
N ASP A 938 -19.27 -17.85 -31.28
CA ASP A 938 -20.36 -17.81 -32.28
C ASP A 938 -19.92 -18.31 -33.66
N ASN A 939 -18.66 -18.02 -34.01
CA ASN A 939 -18.06 -18.43 -35.28
C ASN A 939 -17.31 -19.78 -35.20
N LYS A 940 -17.42 -20.49 -34.08
CA LYS A 940 -16.84 -21.83 -33.86
C LYS A 940 -15.35 -21.90 -34.20
N LEU A 941 -14.60 -20.89 -33.81
CA LEU A 941 -13.14 -20.92 -33.94
C LEU A 941 -12.58 -22.05 -33.07
N SER A 942 -11.53 -22.71 -33.54
CA SER A 942 -11.02 -23.95 -32.91
C SER A 942 -10.42 -23.77 -31.51
N PHE A 943 -10.14 -22.53 -31.11
CA PHE A 943 -9.63 -22.14 -29.79
C PHE A 943 -10.67 -21.36 -28.97
N ALA A 944 -11.91 -21.28 -29.44
CA ALA A 944 -13.00 -20.65 -28.71
C ALA A 944 -13.24 -21.39 -27.37
N PRO A 945 -13.64 -20.68 -26.31
CA PRO A 945 -14.00 -21.33 -25.06
C PRO A 945 -15.23 -22.22 -25.24
N THR A 946 -15.39 -23.18 -24.33
CA THR A 946 -16.66 -23.87 -24.10
C THR A 946 -17.74 -22.90 -23.61
N GLU A 947 -19.01 -23.31 -23.64
CA GLU A 947 -20.11 -22.48 -23.11
C GLU A 947 -19.96 -22.20 -21.61
N GLU A 948 -19.45 -23.18 -20.85
CA GLU A 948 -19.16 -23.02 -19.42
C GLU A 948 -18.03 -22.02 -19.16
N GLU A 949 -16.89 -22.15 -19.87
CA GLU A 949 -15.79 -21.19 -19.80
C GLU A 949 -16.24 -19.78 -20.22
N LEU A 950 -17.04 -19.68 -21.29
CA LEU A 950 -17.57 -18.40 -21.77
C LEU A 950 -18.40 -17.70 -20.69
N ASN A 951 -19.28 -18.44 -19.99
CA ASN A 951 -20.10 -17.89 -18.91
C ASN A 951 -19.27 -17.45 -17.69
N GLN A 952 -18.07 -18.00 -17.48
CA GLN A 952 -17.16 -17.57 -16.43
C GLN A 952 -16.34 -16.33 -16.83
N ILE A 953 -15.99 -16.21 -18.11
CA ILE A 953 -15.25 -15.07 -18.67
C ILE A 953 -16.16 -13.83 -18.75
N MET A 954 -17.40 -14.03 -19.18
CA MET A 954 -18.39 -12.98 -19.36
C MET A 954 -18.95 -12.50 -18.02
N HIS A 955 -19.00 -11.19 -17.79
CA HIS A 955 -19.73 -10.66 -16.64
C HIS A 955 -21.25 -10.77 -16.90
N PRO A 956 -22.01 -11.61 -16.16
CA PRO A 956 -23.37 -12.01 -16.54
C PRO A 956 -24.42 -10.89 -16.46
N GLU A 957 -24.16 -9.86 -15.65
CA GLU A 957 -25.05 -8.69 -15.52
C GLU A 957 -24.77 -7.57 -16.54
N ASN A 958 -23.75 -7.71 -17.39
CA ASN A 958 -23.30 -6.64 -18.28
C ASN A 958 -23.54 -6.96 -19.75
N GLU A 959 -24.16 -6.02 -20.47
CA GLU A 959 -24.24 -6.05 -21.92
C GLU A 959 -22.83 -5.94 -22.54
N LEU A 960 -22.68 -6.56 -23.70
CA LEU A 960 -21.48 -6.40 -24.52
C LEU A 960 -21.48 -4.99 -25.14
N PRO A 961 -20.32 -4.34 -25.30
CA PRO A 961 -20.25 -2.93 -25.74
C PRO A 961 -20.57 -2.69 -27.23
N PHE A 962 -21.35 -3.56 -27.89
CA PHE A 962 -21.59 -3.52 -29.34
C PHE A 962 -23.05 -3.76 -29.74
#